data_AF-A0A928F611-F1
#
_entry.id   AF-A0A928F611-F1
#
_cell.length_a   1.000
_cell.length_b   1.000
_cell.length_c   1.000
_cell.angle_alpha   90.00
_cell.angle_beta   90.00
_cell.angle_gamma   90.00
#
_symmetry.space_group_name_H-M   'P 1'
#
loop_
_entity.id
_entity.type
_entity.pdbx_description
1 polymer ?
#
loop_
_entity_poly.entity_id
_entity_poly.type
_entity_poly.pdbx_seq_one_letter_code
_entity_poly.pdbx_strand_id
1 'polypeptide(L)'
;MKYFWRAALLILLPLFLLPCLFACTDGSGGDGGFDGSTLYYREHYEDKEADLTVKLKDDRLQWKKAPTRESYVLIGLYNDKGERVFDANGDLVGTLEAGDALTCYWVPKKCTVYYYTVNVNGDVLATKTEQLDYGAAIENLPLPTEPEGYHNFKGWCRTKGIYWGDNIVSDGTVPGEGYKTLTADSYPFAVTRGQEAASYERGEVYLYAMLGLKRYTVTLDYNDGSGRTAEKEIEHGETVADLTLPTEETATHELLYWSTSPDTYVAPEAFTGDLTLYATWVAYRDVTLYLAKGKQGALPVVTLTETKRVYESETLHLTHEAQTGYTLSSWHSDLSLSDTSRVPSGHVAFANLQSAYYQHLVATVYTVTFGTAAGESACAPLTYTIEDSLTLPVSQKTHYSLLGWRQNGEDTYTTILPVGTTGNLTLLPVWQGVLCTMTYTPPSGIPQVFHVRYGEYYTLTTLTPDTDNLRFDGWFDTQGRRLTGRDAASLGVYNFDEEAVTITAGFVPIYLVSVTGGTPQTGTVTYPTARLEQNEPFTLTATPQYGYRFVGFFDEDGTLVSAAATYTANMPARDLCLSAVFEPVSVTVTLQSGEGYTDRLDGAPTHTLTFGASFTLPIAYKQGYVFGGWAYNGKTLTTNRGEGLAPWSYAEGMTLTPVFVALDPPSTLILTLNDLLAMRDNPTGNYLLGADLDVSGISWQPFAFGGTLDGDGHTLSGFDLGATEGDLGVFTAVTGTVQNITFDVKITHYLTHPIAPVSVGGIAAVLSGTLSHVTVTGEVTADLSYVGGLVGSMTGGVIEYAENRAKLTSFSYEATAATGGLVGYAAKGAKITQSANHGAVVGGIRVGGIVGYSESDDLNRLTNHASVRSSERGGGIVGHLNINHYAPANLYQLTNNGPVSSRQYAGGIIGQCTVYVSDQVVTAMLSYLSNNGEVIGEQYVGGCIGYLHANAAKEYHTTYGITAQMSNFANTANVTGETYVGGLIGYAYTLNTGSRLIRSTSSGTVTAEAIVGGLAGHLENIALVSSSNKNAVLNATGFILTDGFKRAFVGGYVGRGYSVSDCHNETDITYTGAGSFVGGIAGCLASGADSCTNDGEITATSSVFVGGIVGGVLGEWGASFTDLTNHGAITGNESVGGILGGIESGADRTGDHVYQFIFDDILNDADVSGANFTGGLMGKMVIDFKRNGPWNPQVIVTMTDIRVSGDVTVTGTTAVGYLIGYAEAKCQGTCNAALVTYQATGRFNGLVPTAQELVGYTDGFTVP
;
A
#
# COMPACT_ATOMS: atom_id res chain seq x y z
N MET A 1 -41.68 -11.19 -38.22
CA MET A 1 -42.32 -12.48 -38.57
C MET A 1 -41.84 -13.48 -37.51
N LYS A 2 -42.64 -14.20 -36.71
CA LYS A 2 -43.92 -14.92 -36.87
C LYS A 2 -43.74 -16.35 -37.43
N TYR A 3 -44.03 -17.37 -36.58
CA TYR A 3 -44.21 -18.82 -36.85
C TYR A 3 -42.95 -19.74 -37.04
N PHE A 4 -42.97 -21.08 -36.84
CA PHE A 4 -44.05 -22.07 -36.50
C PHE A 4 -43.53 -23.38 -35.77
N TRP A 5 -44.43 -24.10 -35.05
CA TRP A 5 -44.39 -25.49 -34.50
C TRP A 5 -43.47 -25.78 -33.28
N ARG A 6 -43.79 -26.58 -32.23
CA ARG A 6 -45.05 -27.07 -31.58
C ARG A 6 -45.81 -28.35 -32.04
N ALA A 7 -45.46 -29.54 -31.51
CA ALA A 7 -46.28 -30.78 -31.34
C ALA A 7 -45.53 -31.83 -30.46
N ALA A 8 -46.06 -32.88 -29.79
CA ALA A 8 -47.38 -33.27 -29.23
C ALA A 8 -47.22 -34.70 -28.57
N LEU A 9 -48.09 -35.33 -27.76
CA LEU A 9 -49.08 -34.98 -26.71
C LEU A 9 -49.76 -36.31 -26.20
N LEU A 10 -49.99 -36.55 -24.89
CA LEU A 10 -51.07 -37.42 -24.30
C LEU A 10 -51.06 -37.34 -22.73
N ILE A 11 -52.08 -36.80 -22.03
CA ILE A 11 -53.35 -37.40 -21.50
C ILE A 11 -53.24 -38.13 -20.14
N LEU A 12 -54.01 -37.66 -19.12
CA LEU A 12 -54.85 -38.49 -18.22
C LEU A 12 -55.80 -37.64 -17.31
N LEU A 13 -57.11 -37.94 -17.37
CA LEU A 13 -58.21 -37.59 -16.43
C LEU A 13 -58.54 -36.07 -16.16
N PRO A 14 -59.75 -35.70 -15.64
CA PRO A 14 -60.62 -34.86 -16.47
C PRO A 14 -61.38 -33.68 -15.82
N LEU A 15 -61.64 -32.67 -16.67
CA LEU A 15 -62.61 -31.54 -16.59
C LEU A 15 -62.45 -30.53 -15.43
N PHE A 16 -62.11 -29.25 -15.68
CA PHE A 16 -62.68 -28.21 -16.60
C PHE A 16 -64.05 -27.70 -16.13
N LEU A 17 -64.42 -26.40 -16.21
CA LEU A 17 -63.86 -25.18 -16.85
C LEU A 17 -63.74 -24.05 -15.80
N LEU A 18 -62.90 -23.00 -15.84
CA LEU A 18 -61.81 -22.50 -16.71
C LEU A 18 -62.11 -22.18 -18.20
N PRO A 19 -61.76 -20.98 -18.74
CA PRO A 19 -61.29 -19.72 -18.11
C PRO A 19 -61.86 -18.42 -18.76
N CYS A 20 -61.18 -17.27 -18.55
CA CYS A 20 -61.41 -15.94 -19.16
C CYS A 20 -62.70 -15.19 -18.76
N LEU A 21 -62.57 -14.03 -18.10
CA LEU A 21 -63.62 -13.00 -17.99
C LEU A 21 -63.06 -11.66 -17.45
N PHE A 22 -63.92 -10.63 -17.43
CA PHE A 22 -63.68 -9.29 -16.87
C PHE A 22 -62.62 -8.41 -17.57
N ALA A 23 -62.92 -8.09 -18.83
CA ALA A 23 -62.69 -6.73 -19.33
C ALA A 23 -63.78 -5.77 -18.78
N CYS A 24 -63.57 -4.46 -18.95
CA CYS A 24 -64.51 -3.36 -18.70
C CYS A 24 -65.91 -3.63 -19.33
N THR A 25 -67.01 -3.03 -18.89
CA THR A 25 -67.24 -1.57 -18.74
C THR A 25 -68.42 -1.19 -17.82
N ASP A 26 -68.33 0.00 -17.24
CA ASP A 26 -69.39 1.02 -17.05
C ASP A 26 -70.80 0.63 -16.54
N GLY A 27 -71.11 1.08 -15.31
CA GLY A 27 -72.30 1.91 -15.01
C GLY A 27 -73.72 1.30 -14.94
N SER A 28 -74.46 1.70 -13.88
CA SER A 28 -75.91 1.44 -13.61
C SER A 28 -76.30 -0.02 -13.35
N GLY A 29 -77.44 -0.35 -12.72
CA GLY A 29 -78.41 0.47 -11.94
C GLY A 29 -78.42 0.03 -10.46
N GLY A 30 -79.41 0.31 -9.62
CA GLY A 30 -80.83 0.68 -9.83
C GLY A 30 -81.70 -0.17 -8.90
N ASP A 31 -82.74 0.39 -8.29
CA ASP A 31 -83.43 -0.23 -7.13
C ASP A 31 -84.12 -1.59 -7.40
N GLY A 32 -84.17 -2.44 -6.36
CA GLY A 32 -85.04 -3.64 -6.34
C GLY A 32 -84.70 -4.64 -5.22
N GLY A 33 -85.50 -4.65 -4.14
CA GLY A 33 -85.47 -5.73 -3.13
C GLY A 33 -86.27 -6.97 -3.55
N PHE A 34 -86.14 -8.09 -2.84
CA PHE A 34 -86.94 -9.30 -3.11
C PHE A 34 -87.47 -10.01 -1.86
N ASP A 35 -88.61 -10.67 -2.06
CA ASP A 35 -89.43 -11.38 -1.05
C ASP A 35 -88.86 -12.77 -0.73
N GLY A 36 -89.00 -13.22 0.51
CA GLY A 36 -88.31 -14.41 1.04
C GLY A 36 -89.18 -15.67 1.12
N SER A 37 -88.59 -16.80 1.56
CA SER A 37 -89.36 -17.85 2.25
C SER A 37 -88.52 -18.95 2.92
N THR A 38 -88.71 -19.09 4.25
CA THR A 38 -88.55 -20.33 5.07
C THR A 38 -87.14 -20.94 5.22
N LEU A 39 -86.70 -21.12 6.48
CA LEU A 39 -85.46 -21.83 6.82
C LEU A 39 -85.72 -23.05 7.74
N TYR A 40 -84.71 -23.91 7.83
CA TYR A 40 -84.63 -25.11 8.67
C TYR A 40 -83.36 -25.00 9.54
N TYR A 41 -83.37 -25.54 10.75
CA TYR A 41 -82.27 -25.43 11.72
C TYR A 41 -82.03 -26.76 12.44
N ARG A 42 -80.87 -26.92 13.10
CA ARG A 42 -80.51 -28.13 13.86
C ARG A 42 -80.09 -27.78 15.29
N GLU A 43 -80.58 -28.55 16.27
CA GLU A 43 -80.02 -28.53 17.62
C GLU A 43 -78.89 -29.55 17.73
N HIS A 44 -77.73 -29.11 18.22
CA HIS A 44 -76.52 -29.93 18.27
C HIS A 44 -76.24 -30.42 19.70
N TYR A 45 -76.96 -31.47 20.15
CA TYR A 45 -76.50 -32.53 21.07
C TYR A 45 -77.62 -33.56 21.31
N GLU A 46 -77.36 -34.83 20.94
CA GLU A 46 -78.09 -36.08 21.24
C GLU A 46 -79.65 -36.13 21.12
N ASP A 47 -80.10 -36.84 20.08
CA ASP A 47 -81.35 -37.62 20.00
C ASP A 47 -82.73 -36.93 20.19
N LYS A 48 -83.04 -36.00 19.29
CA LYS A 48 -84.20 -36.14 18.34
C LYS A 48 -84.29 -35.00 17.33
N GLU A 49 -84.27 -35.33 16.03
CA GLU A 49 -84.69 -34.38 14.99
C GLU A 49 -86.20 -34.11 15.10
N ALA A 50 -86.56 -32.84 15.20
CA ALA A 50 -87.94 -32.36 15.23
C ALA A 50 -88.09 -31.17 14.28
N ASP A 51 -88.55 -31.44 13.05
CA ASP A 51 -88.66 -30.48 11.94
C ASP A 51 -89.67 -29.34 12.20
N LEU A 52 -89.29 -28.40 13.06
CA LEU A 52 -90.03 -27.18 13.34
C LEU A 52 -89.82 -26.20 12.18
N THR A 53 -90.66 -26.34 11.14
CA THR A 53 -90.68 -25.41 9.99
C THR A 53 -91.03 -24.00 10.45
N VAL A 54 -90.08 -23.07 10.34
CA VAL A 54 -90.25 -21.67 10.76
C VAL A 54 -90.28 -20.76 9.53
N LYS A 55 -91.23 -19.82 9.50
CA LYS A 55 -91.26 -18.76 8.49
C LYS A 55 -90.69 -17.48 9.06
N LEU A 56 -89.75 -16.87 8.36
CA LEU A 56 -89.59 -15.42 8.48
C LEU A 56 -90.84 -14.75 7.91
N LYS A 57 -91.31 -13.73 8.62
CA LYS A 57 -92.20 -12.71 8.06
C LYS A 57 -91.93 -11.41 8.81
N ASP A 58 -91.78 -10.31 8.07
CA ASP A 58 -91.51 -8.98 8.63
C ASP A 58 -90.26 -9.01 9.56
N ASP A 59 -89.18 -9.63 9.09
CA ASP A 59 -87.88 -9.87 9.77
C ASP A 59 -87.93 -10.52 11.16
N ARG A 60 -89.04 -11.22 11.48
CA ARG A 60 -89.19 -12.07 12.66
C ARG A 60 -89.34 -13.54 12.31
N LEU A 61 -88.64 -14.40 13.07
CA LEU A 61 -88.70 -15.85 13.01
C LEU A 61 -89.95 -16.34 13.79
N GLN A 62 -91.06 -16.60 13.09
CA GLN A 62 -92.33 -16.93 13.76
C GLN A 62 -92.39 -18.40 14.20
N TRP A 63 -91.90 -18.67 15.41
CA TRP A 63 -91.98 -19.96 16.09
C TRP A 63 -93.40 -20.53 16.11
N LYS A 64 -93.62 -21.72 15.54
CA LYS A 64 -94.83 -22.52 15.79
C LYS A 64 -94.92 -23.00 17.25
N LYS A 65 -93.75 -23.21 17.86
CA LYS A 65 -93.52 -23.47 19.29
C LYS A 65 -92.02 -23.23 19.53
N ALA A 66 -91.66 -22.35 20.47
CA ALA A 66 -90.26 -22.07 20.76
C ALA A 66 -89.59 -23.25 21.50
N PRO A 67 -88.28 -23.51 21.29
CA PRO A 67 -87.54 -24.53 22.04
C PRO A 67 -87.34 -24.09 23.50
N THR A 68 -87.22 -25.06 24.42
CA THR A 68 -87.07 -24.83 25.87
C THR A 68 -86.21 -25.91 26.51
N ARG A 69 -85.12 -25.52 27.19
CA ARG A 69 -84.22 -26.43 27.93
C ARG A 69 -84.36 -26.21 29.43
N GLU A 70 -84.40 -27.30 30.20
CA GLU A 70 -84.52 -27.21 31.66
C GLU A 70 -83.19 -26.71 32.29
N SER A 71 -83.27 -26.01 33.43
CA SER A 71 -82.13 -25.35 34.11
C SER A 71 -81.30 -24.32 33.32
N TYR A 72 -81.63 -24.06 32.05
CA TYR A 72 -80.94 -23.12 31.16
C TYR A 72 -81.93 -22.07 30.58
N VAL A 73 -81.39 -21.02 29.95
CA VAL A 73 -82.11 -19.98 29.21
C VAL A 73 -81.57 -19.93 27.77
N LEU A 74 -82.46 -19.82 26.77
CA LEU A 74 -82.05 -19.60 25.37
C LEU A 74 -81.57 -18.16 25.24
N ILE A 75 -80.39 -17.93 24.68
CA ILE A 75 -79.90 -16.58 24.37
C ILE A 75 -80.06 -16.20 22.89
N GLY A 76 -80.18 -17.17 21.98
CA GLY A 76 -80.48 -16.90 20.58
C GLY A 76 -80.07 -18.05 19.66
N LEU A 77 -80.13 -17.80 18.35
CA LEU A 77 -79.63 -18.70 17.33
C LEU A 77 -78.46 -18.06 16.57
N TYR A 78 -77.42 -18.86 16.39
CA TYR A 78 -76.16 -18.47 15.79
C TYR A 78 -75.92 -19.26 14.51
N ASN A 79 -75.28 -18.65 13.51
CA ASN A 79 -74.88 -19.34 12.28
C ASN A 79 -73.67 -20.26 12.50
N ASP A 80 -73.32 -21.06 11.50
CA ASP A 80 -72.15 -21.95 11.52
C ASP A 80 -70.80 -21.22 11.67
N LYS A 81 -70.77 -19.90 11.47
CA LYS A 81 -69.60 -19.02 11.68
C LYS A 81 -69.47 -18.54 13.14
N GLY A 82 -70.46 -18.81 13.99
CA GLY A 82 -70.50 -18.40 15.39
C GLY A 82 -71.11 -17.02 15.65
N GLU A 83 -71.82 -16.44 14.68
CA GLU A 83 -72.41 -15.10 14.76
C GLU A 83 -73.90 -15.16 15.12
N ARG A 84 -74.39 -14.27 15.99
CA ARG A 84 -75.79 -14.27 16.45
C ARG A 84 -76.71 -13.70 15.38
N VAL A 85 -77.46 -14.56 14.70
CA VAL A 85 -78.40 -14.14 13.65
C VAL A 85 -79.78 -13.80 14.22
N PHE A 86 -80.27 -14.59 15.18
CA PHE A 86 -81.55 -14.35 15.86
C PHE A 86 -81.39 -14.23 17.37
N ASP A 87 -82.19 -13.36 17.98
CA ASP A 87 -82.23 -13.16 19.42
C ASP A 87 -83.03 -14.27 20.14
N ALA A 88 -83.20 -14.16 21.46
CA ALA A 88 -83.95 -15.14 22.26
C ALA A 88 -85.48 -15.11 22.02
N ASN A 89 -86.01 -14.04 21.44
CA ASN A 89 -87.42 -13.86 21.11
C ASN A 89 -87.75 -14.36 19.69
N GLY A 90 -86.75 -14.41 18.80
CA GLY A 90 -86.87 -14.74 17.38
C GLY A 90 -86.70 -13.55 16.45
N ASP A 91 -86.16 -12.43 16.93
CA ASP A 91 -85.96 -11.21 16.15
C ASP A 91 -84.63 -11.31 15.38
N LEU A 92 -84.62 -10.92 14.09
CA LEU A 92 -83.39 -10.88 13.30
C LEU A 92 -82.49 -9.75 13.83
N VAL A 93 -81.29 -10.11 14.30
CA VAL A 93 -80.31 -9.18 14.90
C VAL A 93 -78.92 -9.27 14.28
N GLY A 94 -78.71 -10.21 13.35
CA GLY A 94 -77.51 -10.34 12.53
C GLY A 94 -77.85 -10.64 11.07
N THR A 95 -76.83 -10.71 10.23
CA THR A 95 -76.99 -11.06 8.81
C THR A 95 -77.31 -12.54 8.65
N LEU A 96 -78.22 -12.89 7.75
CA LEU A 96 -78.58 -14.27 7.41
C LEU A 96 -78.31 -14.50 5.91
N GLU A 97 -77.37 -15.39 5.59
CA GLU A 97 -77.03 -15.71 4.20
C GLU A 97 -77.78 -16.96 3.71
N ALA A 98 -77.95 -17.05 2.38
CA ALA A 98 -78.78 -18.08 1.74
C ALA A 98 -78.07 -19.46 1.73
N GLY A 99 -78.06 -20.12 2.89
CA GLY A 99 -77.47 -21.45 3.09
C GLY A 99 -76.98 -21.74 4.51
N ASP A 100 -76.89 -20.71 5.38
CA ASP A 100 -76.46 -20.87 6.78
C ASP A 100 -77.36 -21.87 7.53
N ALA A 101 -76.78 -22.83 8.25
CA ALA A 101 -77.50 -23.54 9.31
C ALA A 101 -77.45 -22.71 10.60
N LEU A 102 -78.47 -22.90 11.44
CA LEU A 102 -78.65 -22.16 12.69
C LEU A 102 -78.66 -23.10 13.89
N THR A 103 -77.98 -22.71 14.97
CA THR A 103 -77.83 -23.49 16.21
C THR A 103 -78.29 -22.69 17.42
N CYS A 104 -79.13 -23.30 18.27
CA CYS A 104 -79.61 -22.72 19.53
C CYS A 104 -78.50 -22.67 20.62
N TYR A 105 -78.22 -21.47 21.14
CA TYR A 105 -77.26 -21.29 22.25
C TYR A 105 -77.96 -21.05 23.60
N TRP A 106 -77.42 -21.69 24.65
CA TRP A 106 -78.05 -21.83 25.97
C TRP A 106 -77.09 -21.49 27.11
N VAL A 107 -77.57 -20.80 28.15
CA VAL A 107 -76.78 -20.42 29.35
C VAL A 107 -77.46 -20.89 30.66
N PRO A 108 -76.71 -21.21 31.74
CA PRO A 108 -77.29 -21.69 33.00
C PRO A 108 -78.16 -20.64 33.70
N LYS A 109 -79.14 -21.07 34.51
CA LYS A 109 -80.01 -20.15 35.28
C LYS A 109 -79.38 -19.53 36.55
N LYS A 110 -78.16 -19.91 36.95
CA LYS A 110 -77.45 -19.40 38.14
C LYS A 110 -76.03 -18.95 37.80
N CYS A 111 -75.49 -18.01 38.57
CA CYS A 111 -74.18 -17.38 38.33
C CYS A 111 -73.47 -17.00 39.65
N THR A 112 -72.17 -17.26 39.73
CA THR A 112 -71.29 -16.88 40.87
C THR A 112 -70.77 -15.44 40.72
N VAL A 113 -70.65 -14.69 41.81
CA VAL A 113 -70.03 -13.36 41.83
C VAL A 113 -68.91 -13.31 42.88
N TYR A 114 -67.73 -12.81 42.50
CA TYR A 114 -66.57 -12.62 43.39
C TYR A 114 -66.22 -11.14 43.51
N TYR A 115 -65.87 -10.70 44.72
CA TYR A 115 -65.47 -9.34 45.06
C TYR A 115 -64.07 -9.34 45.69
N TYR A 116 -63.20 -8.42 45.26
CA TYR A 116 -61.82 -8.26 45.73
C TYR A 116 -61.56 -6.82 46.15
N THR A 117 -60.81 -6.60 47.24
CA THR A 117 -60.25 -5.27 47.59
C THR A 117 -58.75 -5.30 47.28
N VAL A 118 -58.22 -4.25 46.66
CA VAL A 118 -56.82 -4.13 46.23
C VAL A 118 -56.21 -2.77 46.60
N ASN A 119 -54.88 -2.72 46.73
CA ASN A 119 -54.13 -1.46 46.82
C ASN A 119 -53.93 -0.82 45.42
N VAL A 120 -53.26 0.34 45.36
CA VAL A 120 -52.90 1.03 44.10
C VAL A 120 -52.09 0.17 43.12
N ASN A 121 -51.37 -0.84 43.64
CA ASN A 121 -50.48 -1.71 42.87
C ASN A 121 -51.15 -3.04 42.43
N GLY A 122 -52.44 -3.21 42.72
CA GLY A 122 -53.22 -4.40 42.37
C GLY A 122 -53.13 -5.57 43.36
N ASP A 123 -52.40 -5.45 44.46
CA ASP A 123 -52.24 -6.52 45.45
C ASP A 123 -53.56 -6.74 46.22
N VAL A 124 -54.01 -7.99 46.36
CA VAL A 124 -55.30 -8.33 47.01
C VAL A 124 -55.20 -8.23 48.53
N LEU A 125 -56.03 -7.36 49.11
CA LEU A 125 -56.15 -7.10 50.54
C LEU A 125 -57.28 -7.90 51.21
N ALA A 126 -58.38 -8.21 50.48
CA ALA A 126 -59.53 -8.96 50.99
C ALA A 126 -60.43 -9.53 49.86
N THR A 127 -61.22 -10.58 50.14
CA THR A 127 -62.09 -11.28 49.15
C THR A 127 -63.45 -11.71 49.71
N LYS A 128 -64.51 -11.75 48.87
CA LYS A 128 -65.87 -12.27 49.18
C LYS A 128 -66.50 -12.95 47.94
N THR A 129 -67.40 -13.92 48.12
CA THR A 129 -68.16 -14.60 47.04
C THR A 129 -69.68 -14.64 47.31
N GLU A 130 -70.49 -14.73 46.26
CA GLU A 130 -71.97 -14.69 46.27
C GLU A 130 -72.57 -15.48 45.08
N GLN A 131 -73.88 -15.77 45.08
CA GLN A 131 -74.59 -16.57 44.06
C GLN A 131 -75.94 -15.92 43.69
N LEU A 132 -76.19 -15.72 42.39
CA LEU A 132 -77.36 -15.01 41.84
C LEU A 132 -78.04 -15.81 40.71
N ASP A 133 -79.24 -15.40 40.31
CA ASP A 133 -79.91 -15.88 39.10
C ASP A 133 -79.38 -15.19 37.84
N TYR A 134 -79.35 -15.91 36.72
CA TYR A 134 -78.91 -15.36 35.44
C TYR A 134 -79.85 -14.24 34.98
N GLY A 135 -79.28 -13.07 34.67
CA GLY A 135 -80.02 -11.85 34.36
C GLY A 135 -80.53 -11.07 35.57
N ALA A 136 -80.30 -11.52 36.81
CA ALA A 136 -80.60 -10.73 38.00
C ALA A 136 -79.61 -9.55 38.16
N ALA A 137 -80.09 -8.41 38.67
CA ALA A 137 -79.28 -7.23 38.93
C ALA A 137 -78.44 -7.39 40.21
N ILE A 138 -77.20 -6.87 40.20
CA ILE A 138 -76.34 -6.85 41.40
C ILE A 138 -76.72 -5.65 42.27
N GLU A 139 -77.76 -5.83 43.10
CA GLU A 139 -78.30 -4.79 43.96
C GLU A 139 -77.50 -4.64 45.27
N ASN A 140 -76.66 -3.60 45.33
CA ASN A 140 -75.81 -3.14 46.45
C ASN A 140 -74.43 -3.81 46.57
N LEU A 141 -73.43 -3.22 45.90
CA LEU A 141 -72.01 -3.49 46.16
C LEU A 141 -71.62 -3.06 47.60
N PRO A 142 -70.76 -3.81 48.31
CA PRO A 142 -70.32 -3.49 49.66
C PRO A 142 -69.30 -2.34 49.70
N LEU A 143 -69.04 -1.78 50.89
CA LEU A 143 -67.90 -0.87 51.13
C LEU A 143 -66.73 -1.66 51.72
N PRO A 144 -65.48 -1.46 51.24
CA PRO A 144 -64.30 -2.04 51.88
C PRO A 144 -63.99 -1.40 53.25
N THR A 145 -63.27 -2.12 54.10
CA THR A 145 -62.62 -1.56 55.30
C THR A 145 -61.25 -0.98 54.94
N GLU A 146 -61.02 0.29 55.25
CA GLU A 146 -59.72 0.96 54.98
C GLU A 146 -58.63 0.52 55.98
N PRO A 147 -57.45 0.06 55.53
CA PRO A 147 -56.29 -0.19 56.40
C PRO A 147 -55.57 1.11 56.81
N GLU A 148 -54.78 1.03 57.89
CA GLU A 148 -53.92 2.12 58.34
C GLU A 148 -52.87 2.51 57.27
N GLY A 149 -52.57 3.80 57.13
CA GLY A 149 -51.73 4.37 56.05
C GLY A 149 -52.48 4.74 54.76
N TYR A 150 -53.60 4.08 54.46
CA TYR A 150 -54.40 4.29 53.24
C TYR A 150 -55.63 5.19 53.48
N HIS A 151 -56.26 5.67 52.42
CA HIS A 151 -57.50 6.45 52.43
C HIS A 151 -58.18 6.49 51.03
N ASN A 152 -59.34 7.15 50.95
CA ASN A 152 -60.01 7.53 49.70
C ASN A 152 -60.32 6.32 48.78
N PHE A 153 -61.27 5.49 49.19
CA PHE A 153 -61.90 4.50 48.31
C PHE A 153 -62.46 5.13 47.03
N LYS A 154 -61.93 4.73 45.86
CA LYS A 154 -62.27 5.35 44.55
C LYS A 154 -63.38 4.63 43.76
N GLY A 155 -63.91 3.52 44.26
CA GLY A 155 -65.04 2.79 43.66
C GLY A 155 -64.73 1.34 43.29
N TRP A 156 -65.74 0.66 42.73
CA TRP A 156 -65.64 -0.69 42.19
C TRP A 156 -65.47 -0.67 40.66
N CYS A 157 -64.61 -1.54 40.14
CA CYS A 157 -64.35 -1.72 38.71
C CYS A 157 -64.39 -3.21 38.29
N ARG A 158 -64.47 -3.45 36.98
CA ARG A 158 -64.58 -4.77 36.34
C ARG A 158 -63.59 -4.89 35.19
N THR A 159 -62.93 -6.04 35.05
CA THR A 159 -62.13 -6.36 33.86
C THR A 159 -63.03 -6.67 32.66
N LYS A 160 -63.03 -5.80 31.65
CA LYS A 160 -63.42 -6.19 30.27
C LYS A 160 -62.24 -6.92 29.61
N GLY A 161 -62.55 -7.79 28.66
CA GLY A 161 -61.56 -8.68 28.05
C GLY A 161 -60.40 -7.94 27.37
N ILE A 162 -59.18 -8.30 27.74
CA ILE A 162 -57.94 -7.91 27.06
C ILE A 162 -57.77 -8.82 25.83
N TYR A 163 -57.23 -8.30 24.72
CA TYR A 163 -56.78 -9.13 23.60
C TYR A 163 -55.50 -9.86 24.00
N TRP A 164 -55.54 -11.18 24.07
CA TRP A 164 -54.35 -12.01 24.32
C TRP A 164 -53.71 -12.42 23.00
N GLY A 165 -52.50 -11.93 22.73
CA GLY A 165 -51.60 -12.52 21.75
C GLY A 165 -50.86 -13.70 22.39
N ASP A 166 -51.13 -14.90 21.89
CA ASP A 166 -50.34 -16.13 22.01
C ASP A 166 -49.50 -16.33 23.29
N ASN A 167 -50.17 -16.79 24.36
CA ASN A 167 -49.76 -18.01 25.06
C ASN A 167 -50.88 -18.53 25.98
N ILE A 168 -51.46 -19.69 25.64
CA ILE A 168 -52.36 -20.42 26.53
C ILE A 168 -51.52 -21.47 27.27
N VAL A 169 -51.44 -21.34 28.60
CA VAL A 169 -51.15 -22.48 29.49
C VAL A 169 -52.36 -22.70 30.37
N SER A 170 -52.84 -23.94 30.43
CA SER A 170 -54.12 -24.30 31.02
C SER A 170 -53.95 -25.06 32.34
N ASP A 171 -54.03 -24.36 33.47
CA ASP A 171 -54.64 -24.90 34.69
C ASP A 171 -55.33 -23.79 35.51
N GLY A 172 -56.02 -24.19 36.58
CA GLY A 172 -56.78 -23.30 37.45
C GLY A 172 -56.00 -22.80 38.66
N THR A 173 -54.76 -22.33 38.48
CA THR A 173 -53.95 -21.75 39.56
C THR A 173 -54.29 -20.29 39.83
N VAL A 174 -54.19 -19.90 41.11
CA VAL A 174 -54.44 -18.53 41.59
C VAL A 174 -53.22 -17.65 41.26
N PRO A 175 -53.41 -16.39 40.81
CA PRO A 175 -52.29 -15.50 40.54
C PRO A 175 -51.40 -15.26 41.77
N GLY A 176 -50.11 -15.55 41.64
CA GLY A 176 -49.06 -15.19 42.58
C GLY A 176 -47.96 -14.39 41.87
N GLU A 177 -47.37 -13.43 42.60
CA GLU A 177 -46.14 -12.67 42.33
C GLU A 177 -45.57 -12.74 40.89
N GLY A 178 -45.78 -11.69 40.07
CA GLY A 178 -45.10 -11.64 38.76
C GLY A 178 -45.32 -10.42 37.87
N TYR A 179 -46.44 -9.69 37.96
CA TYR A 179 -46.74 -8.59 37.02
C TYR A 179 -47.33 -7.34 37.70
N LYS A 180 -46.57 -6.24 37.70
CA LYS A 180 -47.00 -4.92 38.18
C LYS A 180 -46.71 -3.81 37.15
N THR A 181 -47.60 -3.69 36.18
CA THR A 181 -47.90 -2.42 35.48
C THR A 181 -49.27 -2.52 34.83
N LEU A 182 -50.29 -1.99 35.50
CA LEU A 182 -51.46 -1.43 34.82
C LEU A 182 -51.03 -0.06 34.27
N THR A 183 -50.99 0.10 32.96
CA THR A 183 -50.66 1.40 32.34
C THR A 183 -51.81 2.39 32.52
N ALA A 184 -51.47 3.67 32.71
CA ALA A 184 -52.37 4.67 33.30
C ALA A 184 -53.65 5.01 32.49
N ASP A 185 -53.73 4.61 31.22
CA ASP A 185 -54.85 4.96 30.33
C ASP A 185 -56.13 4.13 30.58
N SER A 186 -56.10 3.12 31.44
CA SER A 186 -57.28 2.35 31.83
C SER A 186 -58.09 3.03 32.95
N TYR A 187 -58.91 4.03 32.61
CA TYR A 187 -59.89 4.60 33.53
C TYR A 187 -60.79 3.49 34.15
N PRO A 188 -60.95 3.44 35.48
CA PRO A 188 -61.89 2.51 36.09
C PRO A 188 -63.32 2.92 35.72
N PHE A 189 -64.03 2.05 34.98
CA PHE A 189 -65.47 2.15 34.81
C PHE A 189 -66.15 2.01 36.17
N ALA A 190 -66.50 3.14 36.79
CA ALA A 190 -67.19 3.19 38.07
C ALA A 190 -68.57 2.54 37.95
N VAL A 191 -68.75 1.37 38.56
CA VAL A 191 -70.01 0.62 38.50
C VAL A 191 -71.09 1.37 39.30
N THR A 192 -72.00 2.05 38.58
CA THR A 192 -73.14 2.75 39.18
C THR A 192 -74.15 1.74 39.75
N ARG A 193 -74.65 1.99 40.97
CA ARG A 193 -75.60 1.11 41.67
C ARG A 193 -76.80 0.73 40.80
N GLY A 194 -77.02 -0.57 40.62
CA GLY A 194 -78.27 -1.13 40.09
C GLY A 194 -78.39 -1.23 38.56
N GLN A 195 -77.29 -1.24 37.80
CA GLN A 195 -77.35 -1.42 36.32
C GLN A 195 -76.54 -2.59 35.72
N GLU A 196 -75.70 -3.31 36.46
CA GLU A 196 -75.16 -4.59 35.97
C GLU A 196 -76.07 -5.77 36.33
N ALA A 197 -76.39 -6.59 35.32
CA ALA A 197 -77.07 -7.86 35.45
C ALA A 197 -76.10 -9.03 35.21
N ALA A 198 -76.26 -10.13 35.94
CA ALA A 198 -75.45 -11.35 35.83
C ALA A 198 -75.66 -12.05 34.47
N SER A 199 -74.97 -11.58 33.44
CA SER A 199 -75.14 -11.97 32.04
C SER A 199 -73.78 -12.18 31.35
N TYR A 200 -73.17 -13.33 31.61
CA TYR A 200 -71.95 -13.77 30.91
C TYR A 200 -71.96 -15.29 30.71
N GLU A 201 -71.41 -15.75 29.58
CA GLU A 201 -71.67 -17.08 29.01
C GLU A 201 -71.11 -18.27 29.81
N ARG A 202 -70.22 -18.01 30.78
CA ARG A 202 -69.57 -19.02 31.62
C ARG A 202 -70.08 -19.09 33.07
N GLY A 203 -71.03 -18.23 33.46
CA GLY A 203 -71.67 -18.32 34.78
C GLY A 203 -70.88 -17.76 35.97
N GLU A 204 -69.84 -16.95 35.75
CA GLU A 204 -69.11 -16.25 36.82
C GLU A 204 -68.85 -14.75 36.51
N VAL A 205 -68.74 -13.92 37.55
CA VAL A 205 -68.47 -12.47 37.50
C VAL A 205 -67.45 -12.06 38.58
N TYR A 206 -66.55 -11.13 38.27
CA TYR A 206 -65.44 -10.70 39.12
C TYR A 206 -65.37 -9.16 39.22
N LEU A 207 -65.24 -8.61 40.44
CA LEU A 207 -65.26 -7.17 40.74
C LEU A 207 -64.14 -6.76 41.72
N TYR A 208 -63.53 -5.59 41.53
CA TYR A 208 -62.36 -5.11 42.29
C TYR A 208 -62.57 -3.69 42.87
N ALA A 209 -62.02 -3.41 44.06
CA ALA A 209 -62.14 -2.14 44.78
C ALA A 209 -60.76 -1.53 45.14
N MET A 210 -60.55 -0.24 44.87
CA MET A 210 -59.24 0.43 45.01
C MET A 210 -59.20 1.54 46.08
N LEU A 211 -58.07 1.61 46.81
CA LEU A 211 -57.71 2.62 47.84
C LEU A 211 -56.40 3.34 47.49
N GLY A 212 -56.15 4.56 48.00
CA GLY A 212 -54.94 5.36 47.73
C GLY A 212 -54.12 5.70 48.98
N LEU A 213 -52.83 5.99 48.80
CA LEU A 213 -51.91 6.41 49.88
C LEU A 213 -52.17 7.88 50.31
N LYS A 214 -51.86 8.20 51.57
CA LYS A 214 -51.86 9.60 52.08
C LYS A 214 -50.61 10.34 51.59
N ARG A 215 -50.63 11.68 51.65
CA ARG A 215 -49.52 12.55 51.23
C ARG A 215 -49.11 13.56 52.29
N TYR A 216 -47.87 14.03 52.18
CA TYR A 216 -47.23 15.04 53.03
C TYR A 216 -46.37 15.99 52.19
N THR A 217 -45.92 17.09 52.80
CA THR A 217 -45.07 18.11 52.16
C THR A 217 -43.67 18.14 52.78
N VAL A 218 -42.64 18.15 51.95
CA VAL A 218 -41.25 18.43 52.37
C VAL A 218 -40.84 19.81 51.85
N THR A 219 -40.46 20.70 52.76
CA THR A 219 -39.86 22.00 52.45
C THR A 219 -38.34 21.89 52.47
N LEU A 220 -37.67 22.37 51.43
CA LEU A 220 -36.21 22.46 51.32
C LEU A 220 -35.79 23.91 51.52
N ASP A 221 -35.07 24.22 52.59
CA ASP A 221 -34.48 25.54 52.89
C ASP A 221 -32.99 25.52 52.52
N TYR A 222 -32.58 26.40 51.61
CA TYR A 222 -31.21 26.41 51.08
C TYR A 222 -30.20 26.98 52.08
N ASN A 223 -30.64 27.60 53.19
CA ASN A 223 -29.83 27.95 54.37
C ASN A 223 -28.51 28.72 54.05
N ASP A 224 -28.48 29.39 52.89
CA ASP A 224 -27.36 30.12 52.29
C ASP A 224 -27.36 31.62 52.64
N GLY A 225 -28.31 32.02 53.50
CA GLY A 225 -28.59 33.41 53.84
C GLY A 225 -29.47 34.16 52.83
N SER A 226 -29.87 33.55 51.70
CA SER A 226 -30.75 34.18 50.71
C SER A 226 -32.24 34.11 51.09
N GLY A 227 -32.62 33.16 51.96
CA GLY A 227 -34.02 32.87 52.30
C GLY A 227 -34.78 32.11 51.20
N ARG A 228 -34.07 31.45 50.27
CA ARG A 228 -34.64 30.60 49.22
C ARG A 228 -35.15 29.29 49.83
N THR A 229 -36.42 28.97 49.59
CA THR A 229 -37.01 27.67 49.88
C THR A 229 -37.66 27.05 48.64
N ALA A 230 -37.91 25.75 48.67
CA ALA A 230 -38.70 25.00 47.69
C ALA A 230 -39.58 23.96 48.41
N GLU A 231 -40.66 23.48 47.78
CA GLU A 231 -41.59 22.51 48.38
C GLU A 231 -41.83 21.33 47.41
N LYS A 232 -42.02 20.13 47.97
CA LYS A 232 -42.24 18.88 47.22
C LYS A 232 -43.23 17.99 47.96
N GLU A 233 -44.31 17.56 47.29
CA GLU A 233 -45.21 16.52 47.82
C GLU A 233 -44.54 15.14 47.77
N ILE A 234 -44.91 14.28 48.72
CA ILE A 234 -44.48 12.88 48.89
C ILE A 234 -45.64 12.02 49.40
N GLU A 235 -45.57 10.70 49.20
CA GLU A 235 -46.57 9.73 49.68
C GLU A 235 -46.14 9.04 50.99
N HIS A 236 -47.13 8.57 51.77
CA HIS A 236 -46.94 7.98 53.09
C HIS A 236 -46.13 6.69 53.03
N GLY A 237 -44.92 6.71 53.60
CA GLY A 237 -43.98 5.59 53.61
C GLY A 237 -42.79 5.73 52.65
N GLU A 238 -42.72 6.79 51.83
CA GLU A 238 -41.51 7.11 51.05
C GLU A 238 -40.35 7.53 51.97
N THR A 239 -39.12 7.53 51.44
CA THR A 239 -37.89 7.80 52.20
C THR A 239 -37.12 9.01 51.63
N VAL A 240 -36.15 9.53 52.39
CA VAL A 240 -35.30 10.64 51.92
C VAL A 240 -34.50 10.26 50.66
N ALA A 241 -34.22 8.97 50.41
CA ALA A 241 -33.49 8.51 49.23
C ALA A 241 -34.33 8.61 47.93
N ASP A 242 -35.65 8.64 48.03
CA ASP A 242 -36.56 8.77 46.89
C ASP A 242 -36.68 10.24 46.42
N LEU A 243 -36.19 11.18 47.24
CA LEU A 243 -36.08 12.59 46.87
C LEU A 243 -34.83 12.83 46.02
N THR A 244 -35.03 13.02 44.71
CA THR A 244 -34.11 13.87 43.92
C THR A 244 -34.07 15.27 44.53
N LEU A 245 -32.91 15.64 45.08
CA LEU A 245 -32.61 16.94 45.68
C LEU A 245 -31.66 17.73 44.76
N PRO A 246 -31.77 19.07 44.70
CA PRO A 246 -30.96 19.90 43.80
C PRO A 246 -29.50 19.99 44.28
N THR A 247 -28.56 20.03 43.33
CA THR A 247 -27.11 19.98 43.53
C THR A 247 -26.40 21.23 42.97
N GLU A 248 -27.00 22.41 43.11
CA GLU A 248 -26.42 23.66 42.60
C GLU A 248 -25.19 24.08 43.42
N GLU A 249 -23.99 23.81 42.90
CA GLU A 249 -22.74 24.38 43.44
C GLU A 249 -22.67 25.90 43.22
N THR A 250 -22.00 26.58 44.15
CA THR A 250 -21.48 27.93 43.91
C THR A 250 -19.96 27.84 43.71
N ALA A 251 -19.36 28.79 43.00
CA ALA A 251 -17.91 28.80 42.66
C ALA A 251 -16.94 28.95 43.87
N THR A 252 -17.41 28.72 45.10
CA THR A 252 -16.64 28.72 46.36
C THR A 252 -17.19 27.76 47.42
N HIS A 253 -18.41 27.22 47.26
CA HIS A 253 -19.06 26.37 48.25
C HIS A 253 -19.87 25.26 47.57
N GLU A 254 -19.68 24.03 48.05
CA GLU A 254 -20.33 22.79 47.60
C GLU A 254 -21.36 22.34 48.63
N LEU A 255 -22.42 21.67 48.17
CA LEU A 255 -23.53 21.21 49.01
C LEU A 255 -23.17 19.87 49.67
N LEU A 256 -22.90 19.87 50.98
CA LEU A 256 -22.38 18.72 51.70
C LEU A 256 -23.48 17.71 52.10
N TYR A 257 -24.62 18.19 52.60
CA TYR A 257 -25.83 17.39 52.87
C TYR A 257 -27.05 18.27 53.16
N TRP A 258 -28.23 17.64 53.21
CA TRP A 258 -29.47 18.21 53.77
C TRP A 258 -29.75 17.61 55.15
N SER A 259 -30.24 18.40 56.10
CA SER A 259 -30.47 18.00 57.49
C SER A 259 -31.83 18.49 58.04
N THR A 260 -32.41 17.79 59.02
CA THR A 260 -33.67 18.20 59.67
C THR A 260 -33.50 19.35 60.69
N SER A 261 -32.26 19.76 60.94
CA SER A 261 -31.88 20.86 61.83
C SER A 261 -30.51 21.39 61.40
N PRO A 262 -30.25 22.71 61.43
CA PRO A 262 -28.96 23.29 61.00
C PRO A 262 -27.71 22.68 61.67
N ASP A 263 -27.82 22.19 62.90
CA ASP A 263 -26.68 21.71 63.70
C ASP A 263 -26.54 20.16 63.78
N THR A 264 -27.50 19.37 63.28
CA THR A 264 -27.44 17.89 63.38
C THR A 264 -28.13 17.16 62.23
N TYR A 265 -27.40 16.23 61.60
CA TYR A 265 -27.95 15.30 60.62
C TYR A 265 -28.71 14.14 61.28
N VAL A 266 -30.04 14.12 61.10
CA VAL A 266 -30.89 12.95 61.33
C VAL A 266 -31.94 12.89 60.21
N ALA A 267 -31.80 11.94 59.29
CA ALA A 267 -32.83 11.63 58.30
C ALA A 267 -33.87 10.67 58.91
N PRO A 268 -35.19 10.88 58.70
CA PRO A 268 -36.20 9.90 59.08
C PRO A 268 -36.16 8.68 58.14
N GLU A 269 -36.35 7.47 58.68
CA GLU A 269 -36.35 6.23 57.90
C GLU A 269 -37.55 6.11 56.94
N ALA A 270 -38.67 6.78 57.24
CA ALA A 270 -39.84 6.93 56.36
C ALA A 270 -40.65 8.18 56.73
N PHE A 271 -41.30 8.80 55.74
CA PHE A 271 -42.12 9.99 55.94
C PHE A 271 -43.54 9.66 56.45
N THR A 272 -43.89 10.24 57.61
CA THR A 272 -45.19 10.05 58.29
C THR A 272 -45.91 11.37 58.63
N GLY A 273 -45.38 12.49 58.15
CA GLY A 273 -45.84 13.86 58.40
C GLY A 273 -45.03 14.86 57.57
N ASP A 274 -45.46 16.12 57.56
CA ASP A 274 -44.75 17.21 56.88
C ASP A 274 -43.40 17.52 57.56
N LEU A 275 -42.39 17.94 56.78
CA LEU A 275 -41.01 18.12 57.25
C LEU A 275 -40.29 19.30 56.57
N THR A 276 -39.30 19.89 57.24
CA THR A 276 -38.35 20.84 56.65
C THR A 276 -36.93 20.28 56.69
N LEU A 277 -36.18 20.44 55.59
CA LEU A 277 -34.76 20.09 55.47
C LEU A 277 -33.94 21.34 55.12
N TYR A 278 -32.83 21.55 55.82
CA TYR A 278 -31.89 22.64 55.65
C TYR A 278 -30.62 22.16 54.95
N ALA A 279 -30.14 22.89 53.95
CA ALA A 279 -28.85 22.60 53.33
C ALA A 279 -27.68 22.94 54.27
N THR A 280 -26.60 22.16 54.16
CA THR A 280 -25.30 22.43 54.79
C THR A 280 -24.22 22.52 53.71
N TRP A 281 -23.48 23.62 53.71
CA TRP A 281 -22.49 23.95 52.67
C TRP A 281 -21.06 23.81 53.22
N VAL A 282 -20.14 23.34 52.38
CA VAL A 282 -18.69 23.30 52.66
C VAL A 282 -17.95 24.24 51.73
N ALA A 283 -17.06 25.07 52.26
CA ALA A 283 -16.21 25.93 51.43
C ALA A 283 -15.12 25.10 50.72
N TYR A 284 -14.88 25.39 49.44
CA TYR A 284 -13.80 24.81 48.65
C TYR A 284 -13.05 25.87 47.85
N ARG A 285 -11.87 25.49 47.35
CA ARG A 285 -11.08 26.24 46.37
C ARG A 285 -10.51 25.27 45.35
N ASP A 286 -10.73 25.58 44.08
CA ASP A 286 -10.02 24.92 42.98
C ASP A 286 -8.65 25.60 42.81
N VAL A 287 -7.60 24.77 42.79
CA VAL A 287 -6.20 25.21 42.72
C VAL A 287 -5.51 24.54 41.55
N THR A 288 -4.99 25.35 40.63
CA THR A 288 -4.34 24.84 39.41
C THR A 288 -2.84 24.61 39.61
N LEU A 289 -2.37 23.40 39.36
CA LEU A 289 -0.95 23.04 39.41
C LEU A 289 -0.35 23.03 38.00
N TYR A 290 0.69 23.82 37.82
CA TYR A 290 1.44 23.95 36.57
C TYR A 290 2.87 23.43 36.72
N LEU A 291 3.39 22.79 35.68
CA LEU A 291 4.80 22.46 35.55
C LEU A 291 5.52 23.58 34.78
N ALA A 292 6.48 24.25 35.41
CA ALA A 292 7.34 25.25 34.78
C ALA A 292 8.76 24.69 34.64
N LYS A 293 9.13 24.27 33.43
CA LYS A 293 10.45 23.67 33.13
C LYS A 293 11.33 24.59 32.28
N GLY A 294 12.61 24.74 32.61
CA GLY A 294 13.53 25.51 31.78
C GLY A 294 14.96 25.60 32.29
N LYS A 295 15.81 26.31 31.53
CA LYS A 295 17.19 26.62 31.93
C LYS A 295 17.19 27.72 32.99
N GLN A 296 18.16 27.67 33.90
CA GLN A 296 18.29 28.66 34.97
C GLN A 296 18.49 30.08 34.40
N GLY A 297 17.53 30.98 34.65
CA GLY A 297 17.55 32.36 34.16
C GLY A 297 16.96 32.59 32.76
N ALA A 298 16.43 31.55 32.11
CA ALA A 298 15.56 31.69 30.95
C ALA A 298 14.07 31.76 31.37
N LEU A 299 13.19 32.21 30.47
CA LEU A 299 11.75 32.02 30.65
C LEU A 299 11.43 30.52 30.51
N PRO A 300 10.82 29.86 31.51
CA PRO A 300 10.49 28.45 31.42
C PRO A 300 9.25 28.21 30.57
N VAL A 301 9.19 27.03 29.94
CA VAL A 301 7.98 26.52 29.31
C VAL A 301 7.03 26.07 30.42
N VAL A 302 5.80 26.59 30.40
CA VAL A 302 4.77 26.29 31.40
C VAL A 302 3.70 25.41 30.77
N THR A 303 3.41 24.29 31.42
CA THR A 303 2.37 23.32 31.01
C THR A 303 1.40 23.11 32.18
N LEU A 304 0.11 23.00 31.89
CA LEU A 304 -0.90 22.61 32.88
C LEU A 304 -0.67 21.14 33.29
N THR A 305 -0.61 20.86 34.59
CA THR A 305 -0.44 19.49 35.11
C THR A 305 -1.76 18.91 35.60
N GLU A 306 -2.40 19.58 36.57
CA GLU A 306 -3.71 19.19 37.12
C GLU A 306 -4.43 20.41 37.70
N THR A 307 -5.76 20.35 37.83
CA THR A 307 -6.53 21.26 38.70
C THR A 307 -7.11 20.45 39.83
N LYS A 308 -6.90 20.92 41.06
CA LYS A 308 -7.22 20.18 42.28
C LYS A 308 -8.15 20.99 43.18
N ARG A 309 -9.36 20.46 43.39
CA ARG A 309 -10.27 20.93 44.43
C ARG A 309 -9.69 20.60 45.81
N VAL A 310 -9.82 21.54 46.74
CA VAL A 310 -9.41 21.39 48.14
C VAL A 310 -10.50 21.97 49.02
N TYR A 311 -10.92 21.25 50.05
CA TYR A 311 -12.00 21.67 50.96
C TYR A 311 -11.46 22.36 52.22
N GLU A 312 -12.31 23.09 52.96
CA GLU A 312 -11.90 23.84 54.17
C GLU A 312 -11.32 22.97 55.29
N SER A 313 -11.73 21.70 55.35
CA SER A 313 -11.21 20.68 56.26
C SER A 313 -9.84 20.11 55.85
N GLU A 314 -9.30 20.48 54.69
CA GLU A 314 -8.14 19.84 54.07
C GLU A 314 -6.90 20.74 53.95
N THR A 315 -5.81 20.13 53.52
CA THR A 315 -4.57 20.83 53.15
C THR A 315 -4.05 20.32 51.82
N LEU A 316 -3.62 21.22 50.93
CA LEU A 316 -3.04 20.85 49.64
C LEU A 316 -1.61 20.32 49.84
N HIS A 317 -1.37 19.06 49.49
CA HIS A 317 -0.03 18.45 49.57
C HIS A 317 0.74 18.70 48.26
N LEU A 318 1.75 19.57 48.30
CA LEU A 318 2.63 19.86 47.17
C LEU A 318 3.83 18.89 47.15
N THR A 319 3.70 17.81 46.40
CA THR A 319 4.71 16.75 46.21
C THR A 319 5.63 17.02 45.02
N HIS A 320 6.51 16.07 44.67
CA HIS A 320 7.36 16.13 43.47
C HIS A 320 7.75 14.72 43.02
N GLU A 321 7.74 14.49 41.71
CA GLU A 321 8.26 13.28 41.06
C GLU A 321 9.56 13.62 40.32
N ALA A 322 10.60 12.80 40.51
CA ALA A 322 11.93 13.09 39.95
C ALA A 322 11.97 12.88 38.43
N GLN A 323 12.10 13.97 37.67
CA GLN A 323 12.23 13.92 36.21
C GLN A 323 13.70 13.87 35.78
N THR A 324 14.06 12.87 34.95
CA THR A 324 15.40 12.73 34.37
C THR A 324 15.79 13.99 33.60
N GLY A 325 17.00 14.52 33.86
CA GLY A 325 17.48 15.77 33.26
C GLY A 325 17.12 17.03 34.04
N TYR A 326 16.24 16.97 35.06
CA TYR A 326 15.71 18.15 35.75
C TYR A 326 15.83 18.06 37.28
N THR A 327 15.96 19.22 37.94
CA THR A 327 15.98 19.34 39.41
C THR A 327 14.90 20.29 39.90
N LEU A 328 14.18 19.91 40.96
CA LEU A 328 13.24 20.81 41.64
C LEU A 328 13.97 21.96 42.31
N SER A 329 13.62 23.20 41.94
CA SER A 329 14.06 24.40 42.65
C SER A 329 13.13 24.74 43.81
N SER A 330 11.82 24.82 43.52
CA SER A 330 10.75 25.06 44.48
C SER A 330 9.36 25.01 43.84
N TRP A 331 8.33 25.00 44.68
CA TRP A 331 7.00 25.45 44.29
C TRP A 331 6.89 26.97 44.42
N HIS A 332 6.08 27.62 43.58
CA HIS A 332 5.81 29.06 43.64
C HIS A 332 4.30 29.34 43.52
N SER A 333 3.81 30.45 44.08
CA SER A 333 2.41 30.88 44.01
C SER A 333 2.03 31.65 42.74
N ASP A 334 3.01 32.02 41.91
CA ASP A 334 2.78 32.78 40.69
C ASP A 334 3.88 32.56 39.64
N LEU A 335 3.60 33.04 38.42
CA LEU A 335 4.49 33.03 37.26
C LEU A 335 5.71 33.95 37.37
N SER A 336 5.90 34.72 38.46
CA SER A 336 7.14 35.49 38.64
C SER A 336 8.32 34.60 39.00
N LEU A 337 8.05 33.41 39.55
CA LEU A 337 9.03 32.43 40.05
C LEU A 337 10.11 33.05 40.97
N SER A 338 9.75 34.14 41.65
CA SER A 338 10.62 34.89 42.54
C SER A 338 10.74 34.22 43.90
N ASP A 339 11.82 34.50 44.65
CA ASP A 339 11.93 34.06 46.05
C ASP A 339 10.79 34.63 46.92
N THR A 340 10.17 35.74 46.52
CA THR A 340 8.97 36.31 47.17
C THR A 340 7.68 35.54 46.90
N SER A 341 7.58 34.79 45.81
CA SER A 341 6.45 33.90 45.53
C SER A 341 6.72 32.43 45.87
N ARG A 342 7.88 32.14 46.49
CA ARG A 342 8.34 30.79 46.79
C ARG A 342 7.54 30.15 47.92
N VAL A 343 7.03 28.94 47.66
CA VAL A 343 6.21 28.14 48.59
C VAL A 343 6.99 26.89 49.01
N PRO A 344 7.06 26.56 50.32
CA PRO A 344 7.67 25.31 50.77
C PRO A 344 6.93 24.08 50.24
N SER A 345 7.67 23.06 49.79
CA SER A 345 7.10 21.72 49.52
C SER A 345 6.55 21.13 50.82
N GLY A 346 5.24 20.86 50.87
CA GLY A 346 4.56 20.49 52.11
C GLY A 346 3.04 20.59 52.01
N HIS A 347 2.39 20.74 53.15
CA HIS A 347 0.93 20.89 53.26
C HIS A 347 0.57 22.38 53.34
N VAL A 348 -0.21 22.89 52.38
CA VAL A 348 -0.73 24.26 52.41
C VAL A 348 -2.15 24.26 52.96
N ALA A 349 -2.38 24.95 54.08
CA ALA A 349 -3.69 25.03 54.72
C ALA A 349 -4.69 25.86 53.90
N PHE A 350 -5.96 25.44 53.87
CA PHE A 350 -7.03 26.02 53.05
C PHE A 350 -7.09 27.55 53.04
N ALA A 351 -7.05 28.18 54.21
CA ALA A 351 -7.13 29.64 54.37
C ALA A 351 -6.01 30.42 53.63
N ASN A 352 -4.90 29.76 53.30
CA ASN A 352 -3.75 30.37 52.61
C ASN A 352 -3.66 29.97 51.12
N LEU A 353 -4.61 29.18 50.59
CA LEU A 353 -4.56 28.69 49.21
C LEU A 353 -4.68 29.83 48.18
N GLN A 354 -3.68 29.92 47.32
CA GLN A 354 -3.70 30.69 46.08
C GLN A 354 -4.41 29.89 44.98
N SER A 355 -4.88 30.57 43.92
CA SER A 355 -5.58 29.94 42.80
C SER A 355 -4.69 29.05 41.92
N ALA A 356 -3.37 29.21 42.00
CA ALA A 356 -2.42 28.38 41.27
C ALA A 356 -1.12 28.17 42.05
N TYR A 357 -0.42 27.07 41.75
CA TYR A 357 0.98 26.86 42.11
C TYR A 357 1.79 26.31 40.93
N TYR A 358 3.06 26.73 40.86
CA TYR A 358 3.98 26.42 39.77
C TYR A 358 5.13 25.57 40.32
N GLN A 359 5.26 24.34 39.85
CA GLN A 359 6.42 23.49 40.14
C GLN A 359 7.57 23.93 39.24
N HIS A 360 8.56 24.62 39.82
CA HIS A 360 9.70 25.14 39.08
C HIS A 360 10.80 24.07 39.01
N LEU A 361 10.91 23.42 37.85
CA LEU A 361 12.00 22.50 37.52
C LEU A 361 13.08 23.23 36.72
N VAL A 362 14.27 23.30 37.28
CA VAL A 362 15.45 23.86 36.62
C VAL A 362 16.24 22.71 36.00
N ALA A 363 16.55 22.84 34.71
CA ALA A 363 17.31 21.85 33.95
C ALA A 363 18.69 21.60 34.62
N THR A 364 19.03 20.32 34.79
CA THR A 364 20.21 19.90 35.57
C THR A 364 21.48 20.31 34.84
N VAL A 365 22.37 21.03 35.54
CA VAL A 365 23.67 21.42 34.99
C VAL A 365 24.65 20.24 35.08
N TYR A 366 24.83 19.57 33.94
CA TYR A 366 25.86 18.56 33.71
C TYR A 366 27.18 19.21 33.29
N THR A 367 28.29 18.47 33.47
CA THR A 367 29.63 18.93 33.11
C THR A 367 30.27 17.98 32.10
N VAL A 368 30.75 18.53 30.98
CA VAL A 368 31.70 17.89 30.07
C VAL A 368 33.11 18.18 30.56
N THR A 369 33.86 17.12 30.85
CA THR A 369 35.28 17.19 31.18
C THR A 369 36.11 16.72 29.98
N PHE A 370 37.16 17.46 29.65
CA PHE A 370 38.03 17.16 28.53
C PHE A 370 39.33 16.56 29.04
N GLY A 371 39.62 15.31 28.65
CA GLY A 371 40.88 14.66 28.97
C GLY A 371 42.04 15.30 28.20
N THR A 372 43.21 15.35 28.82
CA THR A 372 44.42 15.93 28.25
C THR A 372 45.56 14.92 28.22
N ALA A 373 46.25 14.81 27.09
CA ALA A 373 47.54 14.15 26.99
C ALA A 373 48.69 15.16 27.18
N ALA A 374 49.92 14.66 27.34
CA ALA A 374 51.08 15.50 27.54
C ALA A 374 51.34 16.44 26.33
N GLY A 375 51.52 17.73 26.60
CA GLY A 375 51.77 18.76 25.58
C GLY A 375 50.52 19.45 25.00
N GLU A 376 49.33 19.19 25.55
CA GLU A 376 48.07 19.78 25.09
C GLU A 376 47.64 20.98 25.97
N SER A 377 47.02 22.00 25.35
CA SER A 377 46.35 23.07 26.08
C SER A 377 45.04 22.54 26.68
N ALA A 378 44.95 22.55 28.02
CA ALA A 378 43.78 22.07 28.73
C ALA A 378 42.53 22.92 28.41
N CYS A 379 41.54 22.31 27.75
CA CYS A 379 40.22 22.91 27.60
C CYS A 379 39.57 23.02 28.99
N ALA A 380 39.00 24.19 29.29
CA ALA A 380 38.14 24.34 30.45
C ALA A 380 36.95 23.38 30.33
N PRO A 381 36.50 22.73 31.42
CA PRO A 381 35.28 21.94 31.40
C PRO A 381 34.09 22.85 31.06
N LEU A 382 33.17 22.34 30.24
CA LEU A 382 31.97 23.07 29.84
C LEU A 382 30.75 22.52 30.57
N THR A 383 29.88 23.41 31.02
CA THR A 383 28.58 23.06 31.60
C THR A 383 27.48 23.10 30.55
N TYR A 384 26.55 22.15 30.62
CA TYR A 384 25.39 22.06 29.73
C TYR A 384 24.19 21.50 30.49
N THR A 385 22.99 21.64 29.94
CA THR A 385 21.77 20.98 30.43
C THR A 385 21.19 20.07 29.36
N ILE A 386 20.17 19.28 29.70
CA ILE A 386 19.44 18.44 28.73
C ILE A 386 18.85 19.25 27.54
N GLU A 387 18.61 20.55 27.74
CA GLU A 387 18.06 21.48 26.75
C GLU A 387 19.14 22.20 25.91
N ASP A 388 20.42 21.79 25.99
CA ASP A 388 21.54 22.41 25.27
C ASP A 388 22.04 21.57 24.10
N SER A 389 22.10 22.19 22.92
CA SER A 389 23.01 21.75 21.85
C SER A 389 24.34 22.46 22.05
N LEU A 390 25.38 21.73 22.45
CA LEU A 390 26.68 22.31 22.81
C LEU A 390 27.74 21.98 21.76
N THR A 391 28.19 23.00 21.03
CA THR A 391 29.42 22.89 20.21
C THR A 391 30.62 22.70 21.13
N LEU A 392 31.40 21.64 20.89
CA LEU A 392 32.56 21.30 21.71
C LEU A 392 33.77 22.19 21.36
N PRO A 393 34.65 22.48 22.33
CA PRO A 393 35.69 23.48 22.15
C PRO A 393 36.79 22.96 21.22
N VAL A 394 37.39 23.86 20.44
CA VAL A 394 38.64 23.57 19.74
C VAL A 394 39.81 23.58 20.72
N SER A 395 40.36 22.41 21.01
CA SER A 395 41.65 22.30 21.69
C SER A 395 42.79 22.66 20.73
N GLN A 396 43.94 23.06 21.28
CA GLN A 396 45.17 23.28 20.51
C GLN A 396 46.29 22.38 21.04
N LYS A 397 46.95 21.71 20.08
CA LYS A 397 48.11 20.85 20.27
C LYS A 397 49.10 21.17 19.17
N THR A 398 50.33 21.51 19.52
CA THR A 398 51.31 21.99 18.55
C THR A 398 51.52 20.97 17.44
N HIS A 399 51.39 21.40 16.18
CA HIS A 399 51.46 20.57 14.97
C HIS A 399 50.37 19.49 14.81
N TYR A 400 49.23 19.58 15.49
CA TYR A 400 48.04 18.73 15.26
C TYR A 400 46.76 19.56 15.10
N SER A 401 45.90 19.17 14.15
CA SER A 401 44.51 19.62 14.02
C SER A 401 43.58 18.67 14.79
N LEU A 402 42.59 19.22 15.48
CA LEU A 402 41.54 18.44 16.14
C LEU A 402 40.47 18.03 15.11
N LEU A 403 40.10 16.74 15.09
CA LEU A 403 38.98 16.21 14.29
C LEU A 403 37.66 16.23 15.07
N GLY A 404 37.73 16.06 16.39
CA GLY A 404 36.58 16.06 17.29
C GLY A 404 36.92 15.43 18.64
N TRP A 405 35.89 15.06 19.38
CA TRP A 405 35.96 14.48 20.73
C TRP A 405 35.19 13.17 20.78
N ARG A 406 35.65 12.20 21.56
CA ARG A 406 34.97 10.89 21.74
C ARG A 406 34.88 10.45 23.18
N GLN A 407 33.91 9.59 23.49
CA GLN A 407 33.80 8.95 24.79
C GLN A 407 34.79 7.78 24.92
N ASN A 408 35.22 7.48 26.14
CA ASN A 408 36.21 6.44 26.39
C ASN A 408 35.61 5.03 26.19
N GLY A 409 36.03 4.34 25.13
CA GLY A 409 35.52 3.02 24.72
C GLY A 409 34.74 3.03 23.39
N GLU A 410 34.54 4.19 22.77
CA GLU A 410 33.85 4.32 21.48
C GLU A 410 34.82 4.64 20.33
N ASP A 411 34.51 4.16 19.12
CA ASP A 411 35.34 4.37 17.92
C ASP A 411 34.93 5.61 17.10
N THR A 412 33.74 6.15 17.34
CA THR A 412 33.22 7.37 16.70
C THR A 412 33.63 8.64 17.46
N TYR A 413 33.56 9.80 16.81
CA TYR A 413 33.83 11.11 17.43
C TYR A 413 32.83 12.16 16.94
N THR A 414 32.60 13.19 17.75
CA THR A 414 31.69 14.31 17.46
C THR A 414 32.34 15.67 17.74
N THR A 415 31.79 16.72 17.13
CA THR A 415 32.11 18.13 17.42
C THR A 415 30.98 18.85 18.15
N ILE A 416 29.82 18.20 18.34
CA ILE A 416 28.61 18.76 18.99
C ILE A 416 27.99 17.71 19.90
N LEU A 417 27.54 18.10 21.10
CA LEU A 417 26.60 17.30 21.91
C LEU A 417 25.16 17.74 21.59
N PRO A 418 24.27 16.80 21.22
CA PRO A 418 22.89 17.12 20.85
C PRO A 418 21.99 17.36 22.08
N VAL A 419 20.86 18.03 21.85
CA VAL A 419 19.76 18.16 22.82
C VAL A 419 19.29 16.77 23.26
N GLY A 420 18.88 16.62 24.52
CA GLY A 420 18.53 15.34 25.13
C GLY A 420 19.69 14.59 25.81
N THR A 421 20.94 15.04 25.62
CA THR A 421 22.11 14.44 26.28
C THR A 421 22.05 14.65 27.81
N THR A 422 22.36 13.62 28.61
CA THR A 422 22.33 13.69 30.08
C THR A 422 23.58 13.07 30.73
N GLY A 423 23.83 13.44 31.99
CA GLY A 423 24.95 12.91 32.81
C GLY A 423 26.25 13.71 32.65
N ASN A 424 27.21 13.52 33.57
CA ASN A 424 28.53 14.11 33.43
C ASN A 424 29.39 13.27 32.48
N LEU A 425 30.01 13.91 31.48
CA LEU A 425 30.79 13.24 30.45
C LEU A 425 32.29 13.49 30.62
N THR A 426 33.11 12.53 30.22
CA THR A 426 34.57 12.70 30.06
C THR A 426 34.95 12.31 28.63
N LEU A 427 35.32 13.31 27.84
CA LEU A 427 35.64 13.15 26.42
C LEU A 427 37.15 13.28 26.16
N LEU A 428 37.66 12.48 25.22
CA LEU A 428 39.05 12.46 24.80
C LEU A 428 39.20 13.08 23.40
N PRO A 429 40.23 13.91 23.14
CA PRO A 429 40.41 14.57 21.85
C PRO A 429 40.94 13.59 20.79
N VAL A 430 40.43 13.72 19.56
CA VAL A 430 40.86 12.96 18.39
C VAL A 430 41.63 13.88 17.44
N TRP A 431 42.92 13.58 17.24
CA TRP A 431 43.88 14.48 16.57
C TRP A 431 44.36 13.92 15.22
N GLN A 432 44.75 14.82 14.31
CA GLN A 432 45.45 14.51 13.06
C GLN A 432 46.64 15.45 12.87
N GLY A 433 47.82 14.92 12.54
CA GLY A 433 49.04 15.74 12.36
C GLY A 433 48.93 16.71 11.19
N VAL A 434 49.37 17.96 11.37
CA VAL A 434 49.45 18.95 10.28
C VAL A 434 50.60 18.62 9.33
N LEU A 435 50.55 19.17 8.12
CA LEU A 435 51.52 18.89 7.05
C LEU A 435 52.75 19.80 7.17
N CYS A 436 53.88 19.23 7.58
CA CYS A 436 55.20 19.85 7.50
C CYS A 436 55.78 19.67 6.09
N THR A 437 56.69 20.56 5.66
CA THR A 437 57.20 20.56 4.28
C THR A 437 58.68 20.19 4.23
N MET A 438 58.98 19.00 3.72
CA MET A 438 60.34 18.46 3.57
C MET A 438 60.81 18.62 2.12
N THR A 439 62.01 19.15 1.92
CA THR A 439 62.59 19.33 0.58
C THR A 439 63.83 18.44 0.39
N TYR A 440 63.82 17.61 -0.64
CA TYR A 440 64.96 16.78 -1.04
C TYR A 440 65.48 17.26 -2.40
N THR A 441 66.79 17.50 -2.52
CA THR A 441 67.40 17.82 -3.82
C THR A 441 68.16 16.59 -4.38
N PRO A 442 67.60 15.87 -5.38
CA PRO A 442 68.33 14.84 -6.11
C PRO A 442 69.47 15.42 -6.97
N PRO A 443 70.43 14.58 -7.43
CA PRO A 443 71.53 15.00 -8.30
C PRO A 443 71.13 15.69 -9.62
N SER A 444 69.87 15.55 -10.05
CA SER A 444 69.30 16.28 -11.19
C SER A 444 69.05 17.77 -10.93
N GLY A 445 69.25 18.26 -9.70
CA GLY A 445 69.25 19.68 -9.35
C GLY A 445 67.88 20.34 -9.21
N ILE A 446 66.78 19.60 -9.37
CA ILE A 446 65.41 20.09 -9.17
C ILE A 446 64.94 19.62 -7.78
N PRO A 447 64.70 20.53 -6.81
CA PRO A 447 64.21 20.16 -5.49
C PRO A 447 62.81 19.54 -5.56
N GLN A 448 62.69 18.32 -5.01
CA GLN A 448 61.44 17.61 -4.78
C GLN A 448 60.88 18.04 -3.42
N VAL A 449 59.61 18.48 -3.39
CA VAL A 449 58.94 18.96 -2.18
C VAL A 449 57.87 17.94 -1.77
N PHE A 450 57.95 17.48 -0.53
CA PHE A 450 57.05 16.50 0.06
C PHE A 450 56.36 17.07 1.29
N HIS A 451 55.08 16.75 1.46
CA HIS A 451 54.32 17.11 2.65
C HIS A 451 54.14 15.87 3.54
N VAL A 452 54.63 15.97 4.78
CA VAL A 452 54.65 14.87 5.76
C VAL A 452 53.84 15.30 6.98
N ARG A 453 52.98 14.42 7.51
CA ARG A 453 52.23 14.72 8.72
C ARG A 453 53.13 14.63 9.96
N TYR A 454 53.07 15.64 10.81
CA TYR A 454 53.87 15.71 12.03
C TYR A 454 53.66 14.47 12.92
N GLY A 455 54.77 13.83 13.30
CA GLY A 455 54.81 12.64 14.14
C GLY A 455 54.58 11.29 13.43
N GLU A 456 54.38 11.27 12.09
CA GLU A 456 54.24 10.02 11.33
C GLU A 456 55.55 9.57 10.67
N TYR A 457 55.69 8.26 10.45
CA TYR A 457 56.86 7.67 9.78
C TYR A 457 56.74 7.85 8.25
N TYR A 458 57.64 8.63 7.65
CA TYR A 458 57.67 8.80 6.20
C TYR A 458 58.73 7.91 5.53
N THR A 459 58.28 6.78 5.00
CA THR A 459 59.13 5.94 4.14
C THR A 459 59.25 6.57 2.76
N LEU A 460 60.46 7.04 2.41
CA LEU A 460 60.74 7.59 1.08
C LEU A 460 60.88 6.43 0.06
N THR A 461 59.75 5.86 -0.36
CA THR A 461 59.67 4.61 -1.15
C THR A 461 60.19 4.72 -2.59
N THR A 462 60.44 5.92 -3.09
CA THR A 462 60.87 6.19 -4.48
C THR A 462 62.18 6.97 -4.58
N LEU A 463 63.15 6.58 -3.74
CA LEU A 463 64.53 6.53 -4.20
C LEU A 463 64.94 5.07 -4.36
N THR A 464 65.16 4.65 -5.61
CA THR A 464 66.20 3.67 -5.94
C THR A 464 67.52 4.46 -5.86
N PRO A 465 68.30 4.34 -4.77
CA PRO A 465 69.44 5.22 -4.56
C PRO A 465 70.69 4.66 -5.27
N ASP A 466 70.64 3.40 -5.70
CA ASP A 466 71.44 2.90 -6.81
C ASP A 466 70.70 3.28 -8.10
N THR A 467 71.27 4.20 -8.87
CA THR A 467 70.98 4.31 -10.31
C THR A 467 71.92 3.38 -11.05
N ASP A 468 71.60 2.98 -12.29
CA ASP A 468 72.43 2.03 -13.05
C ASP A 468 73.94 2.27 -12.92
N ASN A 469 74.40 3.51 -13.09
CA ASN A 469 75.84 3.80 -13.13
C ASN A 469 76.39 4.36 -11.80
N LEU A 470 75.58 4.44 -10.73
CA LEU A 470 75.99 5.01 -9.43
C LEU A 470 75.30 4.31 -8.24
N ARG A 471 76.07 3.70 -7.34
CA ARG A 471 75.66 3.16 -6.03
C ARG A 471 75.50 4.26 -4.98
N PHE A 472 74.57 4.08 -4.03
CA PHE A 472 74.37 5.03 -2.93
C PHE A 472 75.57 5.15 -1.98
N ASP A 473 75.77 6.35 -1.44
CA ASP A 473 76.74 6.65 -0.37
C ASP A 473 76.10 7.49 0.76
N GLY A 474 74.81 7.27 1.05
CA GLY A 474 74.14 7.77 2.25
C GLY A 474 73.56 9.19 2.16
N TRP A 475 72.82 9.57 3.20
CA TRP A 475 72.20 10.89 3.39
C TRP A 475 73.14 11.89 4.07
N PHE A 476 72.95 13.18 3.79
CA PHE A 476 73.75 14.29 4.32
C PHE A 476 72.88 15.51 4.66
N ASP A 477 73.30 16.28 5.67
CA ASP A 477 72.70 17.58 6.00
C ASP A 477 73.25 18.74 5.15
N THR A 478 72.67 19.93 5.32
CA THR A 478 73.11 21.18 4.64
C THR A 478 74.51 21.65 5.03
N GLN A 479 75.16 21.00 6.00
CA GLN A 479 76.53 21.24 6.44
C GLN A 479 77.51 20.16 5.90
N GLY A 480 77.02 19.23 5.07
CA GLY A 480 77.81 18.15 4.47
C GLY A 480 78.14 17.00 5.42
N ARG A 481 77.47 16.90 6.58
CA ARG A 481 77.67 15.82 7.55
C ARG A 481 76.76 14.65 7.23
N ARG A 482 77.32 13.44 7.25
CA ARG A 482 76.60 12.22 6.88
C ARG A 482 75.65 11.76 7.98
N LEU A 483 74.39 11.52 7.61
CA LEU A 483 73.28 11.16 8.50
C LEU A 483 73.01 9.65 8.54
N THR A 484 73.38 8.90 7.48
CA THR A 484 73.15 7.45 7.39
C THR A 484 74.36 6.65 6.86
N GLY A 485 74.32 5.31 6.99
CA GLY A 485 75.30 4.40 6.39
C GLY A 485 75.13 4.24 4.87
N ARG A 486 76.03 3.48 4.21
CA ARG A 486 76.03 3.29 2.75
C ARG A 486 74.71 2.75 2.23
N ASP A 487 74.16 1.75 2.92
CA ASP A 487 72.98 1.00 2.48
C ASP A 487 71.67 1.47 3.17
N ALA A 488 71.77 2.48 4.02
CA ALA A 488 70.66 2.98 4.84
C ALA A 488 69.89 4.09 4.11
N ALA A 489 69.03 3.66 3.18
CA ALA A 489 68.20 4.51 2.33
C ALA A 489 67.06 5.24 3.08
N SER A 490 66.57 4.71 4.19
CA SER A 490 65.60 5.39 5.04
C SER A 490 66.26 6.35 6.03
N LEU A 491 65.71 7.55 6.15
CA LEU A 491 65.93 8.38 7.34
C LEU A 491 65.04 7.81 8.47
N GLY A 492 65.60 7.66 9.67
CA GLY A 492 64.82 7.29 10.86
C GLY A 492 63.93 8.44 11.34
N VAL A 493 63.18 8.21 12.43
CA VAL A 493 62.42 9.29 13.09
C VAL A 493 63.38 10.41 13.49
N TYR A 494 63.26 11.55 12.82
CA TYR A 494 64.07 12.73 13.05
C TYR A 494 63.16 13.84 13.55
N ASN A 495 63.47 14.42 14.72
CA ASN A 495 62.65 15.47 15.30
C ASN A 495 62.92 16.77 14.54
N PHE A 496 61.98 17.19 13.70
CA PHE A 496 62.05 18.45 12.97
C PHE A 496 61.36 19.55 13.80
N ASP A 497 62.16 20.28 14.58
CA ASP A 497 61.70 21.35 15.46
C ASP A 497 61.36 22.67 14.72
N GLU A 498 61.43 22.68 13.37
CA GLU A 498 61.19 23.84 12.50
C GLU A 498 60.32 23.45 11.28
N GLU A 499 59.52 24.40 10.77
CA GLU A 499 58.40 24.10 9.85
C GLU A 499 58.79 23.65 8.42
N ALA A 500 60.06 23.82 8.02
CA ALA A 500 60.59 23.34 6.73
C ALA A 500 62.09 23.01 6.78
N VAL A 501 62.50 21.85 6.25
CA VAL A 501 63.89 21.35 6.30
C VAL A 501 64.34 20.77 4.95
N THR A 502 65.65 20.87 4.65
CA THR A 502 66.27 20.40 3.40
C THR A 502 67.41 19.41 3.65
N ILE A 503 67.51 18.33 2.86
CA ILE A 503 68.56 17.30 2.93
C ILE A 503 69.07 16.85 1.54
N THR A 504 70.22 16.16 1.47
CA THR A 504 70.93 15.80 0.22
C THR A 504 71.51 14.37 0.27
N ALA A 505 71.70 13.74 -0.90
CA ALA A 505 72.19 12.36 -1.06
C ALA A 505 73.53 12.30 -1.82
N GLY A 506 74.40 11.33 -1.49
CA GLY A 506 75.70 11.07 -2.16
C GLY A 506 75.78 9.69 -2.83
N PHE A 507 76.69 9.53 -3.81
CA PHE A 507 76.75 8.35 -4.71
C PHE A 507 78.16 8.07 -5.28
N VAL A 508 78.46 6.84 -5.74
CA VAL A 508 79.75 6.39 -6.34
C VAL A 508 79.59 5.44 -7.56
N PRO A 509 80.47 5.43 -8.58
CA PRO A 509 80.24 4.67 -9.83
C PRO A 509 80.35 3.14 -9.74
N ILE A 510 79.50 2.44 -10.50
CA ILE A 510 79.43 0.97 -10.63
C ILE A 510 79.09 0.57 -12.08
N TYR A 511 79.44 -0.66 -12.50
CA TYR A 511 79.28 -1.12 -13.89
C TYR A 511 78.63 -2.51 -14.00
N LEU A 512 77.91 -2.79 -15.09
CA LEU A 512 77.20 -4.05 -15.32
C LEU A 512 77.86 -4.94 -16.39
N VAL A 513 77.95 -6.25 -16.12
CA VAL A 513 77.97 -7.27 -17.17
C VAL A 513 76.54 -7.74 -17.40
N SER A 514 75.97 -7.47 -18.56
CA SER A 514 74.64 -7.96 -18.93
C SER A 514 74.75 -8.97 -20.07
N VAL A 515 74.27 -10.19 -19.87
CA VAL A 515 74.09 -11.15 -20.96
C VAL A 515 72.62 -11.26 -21.33
N THR A 516 72.27 -10.81 -22.53
CA THR A 516 70.91 -10.81 -23.06
C THR A 516 70.64 -12.04 -23.92
N GLY A 517 69.61 -12.80 -23.60
CA GLY A 517 69.24 -14.03 -24.32
C GLY A 517 69.55 -15.30 -23.53
N GLY A 518 68.76 -16.33 -23.81
CA GLY A 518 68.63 -17.49 -22.94
C GLY A 518 67.59 -17.27 -21.84
N THR A 519 66.57 -18.12 -21.80
CA THR A 519 65.57 -18.19 -20.72
C THR A 519 65.46 -19.62 -20.18
N PRO A 520 64.80 -19.87 -19.04
CA PRO A 520 64.50 -21.24 -18.60
C PRO A 520 63.73 -22.10 -19.63
N GLN A 521 63.14 -21.50 -20.67
CA GLN A 521 62.50 -22.21 -21.78
C GLN A 521 63.42 -22.45 -22.98
N THR A 522 64.35 -21.53 -23.29
CA THR A 522 65.26 -21.65 -24.46
C THR A 522 66.64 -22.23 -24.12
N GLY A 523 67.03 -22.18 -22.85
CA GLY A 523 68.38 -22.45 -22.37
C GLY A 523 68.88 -21.33 -21.47
N THR A 524 69.45 -21.68 -20.33
CA THR A 524 69.84 -20.70 -19.29
C THR A 524 71.26 -20.18 -19.51
N VAL A 525 71.49 -18.94 -19.08
CA VAL A 525 72.84 -18.38 -18.94
C VAL A 525 73.06 -17.97 -17.49
N THR A 526 74.18 -18.40 -16.91
CA THR A 526 74.64 -17.97 -15.59
C THR A 526 75.76 -16.94 -15.77
N TYR A 527 75.64 -15.79 -15.13
CA TYR A 527 76.63 -14.71 -15.06
C TYR A 527 76.45 -13.94 -13.75
N PRO A 528 77.40 -13.09 -13.30
CA PRO A 528 77.23 -12.34 -12.06
C PRO A 528 76.18 -11.26 -12.24
N THR A 529 75.20 -11.22 -11.34
CA THR A 529 74.04 -10.32 -11.40
C THR A 529 74.23 -9.01 -10.63
N ALA A 530 75.31 -8.88 -9.86
CA ALA A 530 75.68 -7.64 -9.20
C ALA A 530 76.38 -6.70 -10.19
N ARG A 531 76.05 -5.40 -10.13
CA ARG A 531 76.90 -4.35 -10.71
C ARG A 531 78.21 -4.28 -9.93
N LEU A 532 79.31 -4.50 -10.64
CA LEU A 532 80.67 -4.70 -10.14
C LEU A 532 81.46 -3.38 -10.15
N GLU A 533 82.55 -3.34 -9.40
CA GLU A 533 83.52 -2.23 -9.46
C GLU A 533 84.60 -2.49 -10.53
N GLN A 534 85.32 -1.44 -10.93
CA GLN A 534 86.28 -1.52 -12.02
C GLN A 534 87.41 -2.53 -11.72
N ASN A 535 87.68 -3.42 -12.68
CA ASN A 535 88.68 -4.52 -12.66
C ASN A 535 88.28 -5.77 -11.87
N GLU A 536 87.04 -5.88 -11.38
CA GLU A 536 86.52 -7.08 -10.70
C GLU A 536 86.30 -8.26 -11.69
N PRO A 537 86.62 -9.53 -11.36
CA PRO A 537 86.57 -10.65 -12.31
C PRO A 537 85.18 -11.33 -12.43
N PHE A 538 84.84 -11.85 -13.60
CA PHE A 538 83.55 -12.50 -13.89
C PHE A 538 83.61 -13.69 -14.86
N THR A 539 82.59 -14.57 -14.81
CA THR A 539 82.44 -15.80 -15.63
C THR A 539 81.00 -15.92 -16.16
N LEU A 540 80.85 -16.41 -17.40
CA LEU A 540 79.57 -16.66 -18.08
C LEU A 540 79.46 -18.15 -18.47
N THR A 541 78.29 -18.78 -18.33
CA THR A 541 78.04 -20.18 -18.74
C THR A 541 76.65 -20.35 -19.34
N ALA A 542 76.53 -20.98 -20.51
CA ALA A 542 75.26 -21.23 -21.22
C ALA A 542 74.89 -22.73 -21.25
N THR A 543 73.61 -23.05 -21.13
CA THR A 543 73.08 -24.44 -21.22
C THR A 543 71.78 -24.46 -22.04
N PRO A 544 71.73 -25.03 -23.25
CA PRO A 544 70.50 -25.07 -24.06
C PRO A 544 69.45 -26.00 -23.46
N GLN A 545 68.18 -25.60 -23.56
CA GLN A 545 67.04 -26.39 -23.10
C GLN A 545 66.55 -27.34 -24.21
N TYR A 546 65.89 -28.45 -23.85
CA TYR A 546 65.27 -29.35 -24.84
C TYR A 546 64.34 -28.57 -25.79
N GLY A 547 64.49 -28.81 -27.10
CA GLY A 547 63.80 -28.05 -28.14
C GLY A 547 64.54 -26.82 -28.67
N TYR A 548 65.73 -26.50 -28.13
CA TYR A 548 66.55 -25.36 -28.54
C TYR A 548 68.03 -25.74 -28.71
N ARG A 549 68.79 -24.92 -29.43
CA ARG A 549 70.27 -25.01 -29.54
C ARG A 549 70.94 -23.70 -29.15
N PHE A 550 72.11 -23.77 -28.52
CA PHE A 550 72.97 -22.61 -28.28
C PHE A 550 73.82 -22.32 -29.53
N VAL A 551 73.98 -21.04 -29.86
CA VAL A 551 74.70 -20.58 -31.06
C VAL A 551 76.01 -19.87 -30.69
N GLY A 552 76.01 -19.07 -29.61
CA GLY A 552 77.21 -18.36 -29.14
C GLY A 552 76.89 -17.15 -28.26
N PHE A 553 77.95 -16.61 -27.65
CA PHE A 553 78.00 -15.28 -27.05
C PHE A 553 78.53 -14.27 -28.08
N PHE A 554 77.83 -13.16 -28.25
CA PHE A 554 78.12 -12.08 -29.18
C PHE A 554 78.24 -10.74 -28.43
N ASP A 555 78.84 -9.72 -29.03
CA ASP A 555 78.89 -8.35 -28.48
C ASP A 555 77.80 -7.43 -29.07
N GLU A 556 77.82 -6.15 -28.64
CA GLU A 556 76.90 -5.09 -29.07
C GLU A 556 76.96 -4.82 -30.59
N ASP A 557 78.11 -5.05 -31.24
CA ASP A 557 78.29 -4.94 -32.70
C ASP A 557 77.82 -6.21 -33.44
N GLY A 558 77.30 -7.23 -32.72
CA GLY A 558 76.89 -8.51 -33.27
C GLY A 558 78.04 -9.45 -33.64
N THR A 559 79.26 -9.16 -33.18
CA THR A 559 80.44 -9.99 -33.43
C THR A 559 80.51 -11.15 -32.44
N LEU A 560 80.89 -12.34 -32.91
CA LEU A 560 81.00 -13.53 -32.07
C LEU A 560 82.19 -13.43 -31.11
N VAL A 561 81.90 -13.26 -29.82
CA VAL A 561 82.89 -13.23 -28.73
C VAL A 561 83.29 -14.65 -28.32
N SER A 562 82.35 -15.60 -28.32
CA SER A 562 82.63 -17.02 -28.06
C SER A 562 81.53 -17.95 -28.56
N ALA A 563 81.86 -18.92 -29.42
CA ALA A 563 80.96 -20.05 -29.71
C ALA A 563 80.95 -21.11 -28.58
N ALA A 564 81.88 -21.04 -27.63
CA ALA A 564 81.92 -21.96 -26.50
C ALA A 564 80.91 -21.53 -25.42
N ALA A 565 80.21 -22.52 -24.85
CA ALA A 565 79.18 -22.33 -23.83
C ALA A 565 79.72 -21.90 -22.44
N THR A 566 80.96 -21.43 -22.34
CA THR A 566 81.57 -20.91 -21.11
C THR A 566 82.64 -19.87 -21.46
N TYR A 567 82.73 -18.77 -20.71
CA TYR A 567 83.61 -17.62 -20.95
C TYR A 567 84.00 -16.91 -19.64
N THR A 568 85.12 -16.17 -19.57
CA THR A 568 85.60 -15.49 -18.34
C THR A 568 86.49 -14.29 -18.65
N ALA A 569 86.32 -13.17 -17.94
CA ALA A 569 87.06 -11.91 -18.13
C ALA A 569 87.04 -11.01 -16.88
N ASN A 570 87.59 -9.79 -16.96
CA ASN A 570 87.57 -8.76 -15.90
C ASN A 570 86.74 -7.54 -16.31
N MET A 571 86.13 -6.86 -15.34
CA MET A 571 85.21 -5.75 -15.56
C MET A 571 85.92 -4.45 -16.02
N PRO A 572 85.57 -3.87 -17.19
CA PRO A 572 86.12 -2.59 -17.64
C PRO A 572 85.44 -1.39 -16.95
N ALA A 573 85.94 -0.18 -17.22
CA ALA A 573 85.37 1.10 -16.72
C ALA A 573 84.12 1.56 -17.50
N ARG A 574 83.29 0.60 -17.92
CA ARG A 574 82.04 0.79 -18.69
C ARG A 574 81.17 -0.45 -18.51
N ASP A 575 79.87 -0.31 -18.72
CA ASP A 575 78.99 -1.47 -18.88
C ASP A 575 79.41 -2.31 -20.10
N LEU A 576 79.16 -3.60 -20.03
CA LEU A 576 79.49 -4.60 -21.04
C LEU A 576 78.24 -5.42 -21.35
N CYS A 577 77.59 -5.14 -22.48
CA CYS A 577 76.50 -5.97 -22.96
C CYS A 577 77.01 -7.05 -23.91
N LEU A 578 76.51 -8.27 -23.74
CA LEU A 578 76.78 -9.42 -24.59
C LEU A 578 75.46 -10.14 -24.89
N SER A 579 75.28 -10.73 -26.06
CA SER A 579 74.08 -11.50 -26.41
C SER A 579 74.36 -12.99 -26.48
N ALA A 580 73.61 -13.80 -25.74
CA ALA A 580 73.66 -15.25 -25.77
C ALA A 580 72.52 -15.81 -26.64
N VAL A 581 72.84 -16.23 -27.85
CA VAL A 581 71.84 -16.62 -28.85
C VAL A 581 71.47 -18.09 -28.68
N PHE A 582 70.18 -18.36 -28.48
CA PHE A 582 69.57 -19.69 -28.51
C PHE A 582 68.45 -19.71 -29.55
N GLU A 583 68.46 -20.70 -30.44
CA GLU A 583 67.46 -20.84 -31.50
C GLU A 583 66.53 -22.02 -31.21
N PRO A 584 65.20 -21.86 -31.35
CA PRO A 584 64.26 -22.98 -31.30
C PRO A 584 64.46 -23.92 -32.48
N VAL A 585 64.24 -25.21 -32.25
CA VAL A 585 64.18 -26.21 -33.33
C VAL A 585 62.82 -26.08 -34.02
N SER A 586 62.84 -25.71 -35.29
CA SER A 586 61.66 -25.82 -36.17
C SER A 586 61.62 -27.18 -36.85
N VAL A 587 60.43 -27.79 -36.90
CA VAL A 587 60.19 -29.11 -37.49
C VAL A 587 59.01 -29.08 -38.45
N THR A 588 59.06 -29.91 -39.49
CA THR A 588 57.92 -30.09 -40.40
C THR A 588 56.97 -31.13 -39.81
N VAL A 589 55.69 -30.76 -39.67
CA VAL A 589 54.59 -31.69 -39.42
C VAL A 589 53.83 -31.94 -40.71
N THR A 590 53.30 -33.16 -40.87
CA THR A 590 52.48 -33.56 -42.02
C THR A 590 51.06 -33.85 -41.53
N LEU A 591 50.06 -33.29 -42.21
CA LEU A 591 48.64 -33.53 -41.94
C LEU A 591 48.17 -34.68 -42.84
N GLN A 592 47.61 -35.75 -42.25
CA GLN A 592 47.25 -36.94 -43.00
C GLN A 592 45.93 -36.76 -43.79
N SER A 593 46.06 -36.54 -45.10
CA SER A 593 44.96 -36.60 -46.08
C SER A 593 45.01 -37.91 -46.88
N GLY A 594 43.97 -38.74 -46.79
CA GLY A 594 43.91 -40.03 -47.50
C GLY A 594 42.54 -40.71 -47.35
N GLU A 595 42.28 -41.71 -48.21
CA GLU A 595 40.96 -42.34 -48.36
C GLU A 595 40.37 -42.81 -47.01
N GLY A 596 39.12 -42.41 -46.76
CA GLY A 596 38.37 -42.72 -45.53
C GLY A 596 38.43 -41.66 -44.42
N TYR A 597 39.35 -40.69 -44.48
CA TYR A 597 39.59 -39.76 -43.37
C TYR A 597 39.11 -38.32 -43.60
N THR A 598 39.18 -37.75 -44.80
CA THR A 598 38.82 -36.34 -45.05
C THR A 598 38.19 -36.16 -46.43
N ASP A 599 37.10 -35.40 -46.51
CA ASP A 599 36.50 -34.97 -47.79
C ASP A 599 37.14 -33.67 -48.31
N ARG A 600 37.65 -32.82 -47.40
CA ARG A 600 38.35 -31.56 -47.70
C ARG A 600 39.30 -31.17 -46.55
N LEU A 601 40.39 -30.48 -46.88
CA LEU A 601 41.37 -29.89 -45.95
C LEU A 601 41.68 -28.47 -46.41
N ASP A 602 41.46 -27.47 -45.56
CA ASP A 602 41.60 -26.05 -45.94
C ASP A 602 43.02 -25.50 -45.67
N GLY A 603 44.01 -26.13 -46.29
CA GLY A 603 45.39 -25.66 -46.24
C GLY A 603 46.40 -26.63 -46.86
N ALA A 604 47.68 -26.36 -46.59
CA ALA A 604 48.77 -27.23 -47.05
C ALA A 604 48.81 -28.54 -46.22
N PRO A 605 49.16 -29.68 -46.82
CA PRO A 605 49.32 -30.94 -46.07
C PRO A 605 50.59 -30.97 -45.21
N THR A 606 51.42 -29.92 -45.22
CA THR A 606 52.66 -29.82 -44.43
C THR A 606 52.84 -28.43 -43.86
N HIS A 607 53.10 -28.35 -42.55
CA HIS A 607 53.34 -27.09 -41.84
C HIS A 607 54.69 -27.14 -41.14
N THR A 608 55.38 -26.00 -41.03
CA THR A 608 56.59 -25.89 -40.18
C THR A 608 56.18 -25.32 -38.84
N LEU A 609 56.35 -26.09 -37.77
CA LEU A 609 56.06 -25.68 -36.40
C LEU A 609 57.38 -25.46 -35.64
N THR A 610 57.43 -24.42 -34.83
CA THR A 610 58.62 -24.01 -34.10
C THR A 610 58.44 -24.33 -32.62
N PHE A 611 59.43 -25.00 -32.02
CA PHE A 611 59.35 -25.40 -30.62
C PHE A 611 59.09 -24.19 -29.69
N GLY A 612 58.15 -24.34 -28.76
CA GLY A 612 57.70 -23.31 -27.83
C GLY A 612 56.66 -22.32 -28.40
N ALA A 613 56.40 -22.31 -29.71
CA ALA A 613 55.40 -21.41 -30.30
C ALA A 613 53.97 -21.93 -30.17
N SER A 614 53.01 -21.03 -29.98
CA SER A 614 51.60 -21.32 -30.28
C SER A 614 51.44 -21.59 -31.78
N PHE A 615 50.48 -22.43 -32.14
CA PHE A 615 50.23 -22.81 -33.53
C PHE A 615 48.74 -23.05 -33.79
N THR A 616 48.34 -22.83 -35.03
CA THR A 616 47.02 -23.21 -35.55
C THR A 616 47.25 -24.01 -36.83
N LEU A 617 46.51 -25.10 -36.98
CA LEU A 617 46.52 -25.95 -38.17
C LEU A 617 45.18 -25.83 -38.89
N PRO A 618 45.14 -25.97 -40.24
CA PRO A 618 43.90 -26.13 -40.99
C PRO A 618 42.98 -27.17 -40.37
N ILE A 619 41.69 -26.87 -40.25
CA ILE A 619 40.70 -27.88 -39.87
C ILE A 619 40.41 -28.83 -41.03
N ALA A 620 40.06 -30.08 -40.70
CA ALA A 620 39.74 -31.12 -41.65
C ALA A 620 38.24 -31.41 -41.65
N TYR A 621 37.64 -31.59 -42.82
CA TYR A 621 36.20 -31.79 -42.95
C TYR A 621 35.85 -33.22 -43.37
N LYS A 622 34.73 -33.72 -42.83
CA LYS A 622 34.16 -35.02 -43.18
C LYS A 622 32.64 -35.01 -43.00
N GLN A 623 31.88 -35.37 -44.02
CA GLN A 623 30.43 -35.29 -44.01
C GLN A 623 29.82 -36.20 -42.93
N GLY A 624 28.95 -35.65 -42.07
CA GLY A 624 28.34 -36.35 -40.94
C GLY A 624 29.20 -36.43 -39.67
N TYR A 625 30.34 -35.73 -39.62
CA TYR A 625 31.23 -35.68 -38.45
C TYR A 625 31.68 -34.23 -38.16
N VAL A 626 31.89 -33.91 -36.88
CA VAL A 626 32.65 -32.71 -36.49
C VAL A 626 34.13 -33.04 -36.33
N PHE A 627 34.98 -32.07 -36.66
CA PHE A 627 36.41 -32.18 -36.43
C PHE A 627 36.71 -32.16 -34.93
N GLY A 628 37.35 -33.22 -34.43
CA GLY A 628 37.75 -33.36 -33.02
C GLY A 628 39.16 -32.87 -32.72
N GLY A 629 39.82 -32.21 -33.68
CA GLY A 629 41.21 -31.77 -33.60
C GLY A 629 42.22 -32.75 -34.21
N TRP A 630 43.45 -32.28 -34.43
CA TRP A 630 44.57 -33.10 -34.87
C TRP A 630 45.13 -33.88 -33.69
N ALA A 631 45.46 -35.16 -33.89
CA ALA A 631 46.05 -36.03 -32.88
C ALA A 631 47.38 -36.66 -33.34
N TYR A 632 48.21 -36.99 -32.36
CA TYR A 632 49.42 -37.80 -32.53
C TYR A 632 49.40 -38.96 -31.52
N ASN A 633 49.64 -40.18 -31.99
CA ASN A 633 49.62 -41.41 -31.17
C ASN A 633 48.37 -41.54 -30.26
N GLY A 634 47.19 -41.13 -30.77
CA GLY A 634 45.92 -41.16 -30.03
C GLY A 634 45.70 -40.02 -29.03
N LYS A 635 46.66 -39.11 -28.83
CA LYS A 635 46.49 -37.88 -28.05
C LYS A 635 46.15 -36.71 -28.97
N THR A 636 44.98 -36.08 -28.75
CA THR A 636 44.62 -34.83 -29.42
C THR A 636 45.57 -33.68 -29.01
N LEU A 637 45.99 -32.89 -29.98
CA LEU A 637 46.93 -31.77 -29.87
C LEU A 637 46.30 -30.42 -30.26
N THR A 638 45.17 -30.38 -30.97
CA THR A 638 44.43 -29.13 -31.28
C THR A 638 42.96 -29.19 -30.84
N THR A 639 42.32 -28.02 -30.75
CA THR A 639 40.86 -27.89 -30.65
C THR A 639 40.17 -28.38 -31.93
N ASN A 640 38.84 -28.49 -31.88
CA ASN A 640 37.94 -28.59 -33.04
C ASN A 640 38.07 -27.40 -34.02
N ARG A 641 38.72 -26.30 -33.61
CA ARG A 641 39.02 -25.13 -34.45
C ARG A 641 40.48 -25.07 -34.92
N GLY A 642 41.24 -26.16 -34.71
CA GLY A 642 42.61 -26.32 -35.23
C GLY A 642 43.70 -25.63 -34.39
N GLU A 643 43.33 -24.96 -33.29
CA GLU A 643 44.24 -24.24 -32.40
C GLU A 643 44.98 -25.21 -31.48
N GLY A 644 46.29 -25.06 -31.30
CA GLY A 644 47.09 -25.91 -30.43
C GLY A 644 46.64 -25.85 -28.96
N LEU A 645 46.28 -27.01 -28.38
CA LEU A 645 45.88 -27.16 -26.97
C LEU A 645 47.02 -26.83 -25.98
N ALA A 646 48.25 -26.75 -26.49
CA ALA A 646 49.44 -26.23 -25.84
C ALA A 646 50.42 -25.75 -26.93
N PRO A 647 51.42 -24.91 -26.61
CA PRO A 647 52.51 -24.60 -27.54
C PRO A 647 53.24 -25.85 -28.04
N TRP A 648 53.81 -25.77 -29.25
CA TRP A 648 54.44 -26.91 -29.90
C TRP A 648 55.65 -27.42 -29.11
N SER A 649 55.58 -28.67 -28.63
CA SER A 649 56.50 -29.22 -27.61
C SER A 649 57.31 -30.42 -28.11
N TYR A 650 57.45 -30.58 -29.42
CA TYR A 650 58.16 -31.70 -30.05
C TYR A 650 59.35 -31.20 -30.89
N ALA A 651 60.54 -31.70 -30.60
CA ALA A 651 61.79 -31.35 -31.28
C ALA A 651 62.06 -32.20 -32.54
N GLU A 652 61.13 -33.09 -32.91
CA GLU A 652 61.18 -33.95 -34.09
C GLU A 652 59.88 -33.84 -34.90
N GLY A 653 59.97 -34.01 -36.23
CA GLY A 653 58.83 -33.93 -37.15
C GLY A 653 57.94 -35.17 -37.10
N MET A 654 56.64 -35.01 -37.36
CA MET A 654 55.65 -36.08 -37.22
C MET A 654 54.44 -35.93 -38.16
N THR A 655 53.70 -37.02 -38.35
CA THR A 655 52.41 -37.03 -39.04
C THR A 655 51.27 -36.95 -38.03
N LEU A 656 50.31 -36.06 -38.26
CA LEU A 656 49.11 -35.88 -37.45
C LEU A 656 47.87 -36.49 -38.14
N THR A 657 47.09 -37.25 -37.39
CA THR A 657 45.82 -37.84 -37.83
C THR A 657 44.66 -36.94 -37.40
N PRO A 658 43.64 -36.70 -38.25
CA PRO A 658 42.46 -35.95 -37.83
C PRO A 658 41.56 -36.82 -36.96
N VAL A 659 41.11 -36.30 -35.82
CA VAL A 659 40.04 -36.91 -35.02
C VAL A 659 38.70 -36.43 -35.57
N PHE A 660 37.72 -37.33 -35.62
CA PHE A 660 36.35 -37.00 -36.01
C PHE A 660 35.37 -37.62 -35.03
N VAL A 661 34.40 -36.82 -34.57
CA VAL A 661 33.28 -37.27 -33.74
C VAL A 661 32.04 -37.28 -34.61
N ALA A 662 31.27 -38.37 -34.59
CA ALA A 662 30.04 -38.47 -35.37
C ALA A 662 29.01 -37.45 -34.86
N LEU A 663 28.29 -36.81 -35.78
CA LEU A 663 27.18 -35.94 -35.42
C LEU A 663 26.01 -36.80 -34.90
N ASP A 664 25.55 -36.51 -33.68
CA ASP A 664 24.37 -37.12 -33.08
C ASP A 664 23.46 -35.99 -32.51
N PRO A 665 22.30 -35.71 -33.14
CA PRO A 665 21.76 -36.36 -34.33
C PRO A 665 22.62 -36.10 -35.60
N PRO A 666 22.64 -37.04 -36.56
CA PRO A 666 23.37 -36.87 -37.81
C PRO A 666 22.88 -35.63 -38.56
N SER A 667 23.84 -34.75 -38.89
CA SER A 667 23.59 -33.41 -39.41
C SER A 667 24.48 -33.11 -40.62
N THR A 668 24.00 -32.26 -41.51
CA THR A 668 24.67 -31.85 -42.75
C THR A 668 25.55 -30.63 -42.47
N LEU A 669 26.86 -30.78 -42.64
CA LEU A 669 27.80 -29.66 -42.49
C LEU A 669 27.71 -28.71 -43.69
N ILE A 670 27.50 -27.43 -43.43
CA ILE A 670 27.41 -26.35 -44.41
C ILE A 670 28.74 -25.58 -44.41
N LEU A 671 29.43 -25.55 -45.56
CA LEU A 671 30.74 -24.89 -45.72
C LEU A 671 30.78 -23.88 -46.87
N THR A 672 29.74 -23.83 -47.70
CA THR A 672 29.62 -22.97 -48.87
C THR A 672 28.18 -22.50 -49.06
N LEU A 673 28.02 -21.44 -49.85
CA LEU A 673 26.72 -20.89 -50.23
C LEU A 673 25.85 -21.89 -51.01
N ASN A 674 26.44 -22.86 -51.71
CA ASN A 674 25.70 -23.93 -52.37
C ASN A 674 25.12 -24.92 -51.36
N ASP A 675 25.86 -25.25 -50.30
CA ASP A 675 25.37 -26.13 -49.22
C ASP A 675 24.24 -25.45 -48.44
N LEU A 676 24.35 -24.13 -48.23
CA LEU A 676 23.31 -23.30 -47.62
C LEU A 676 22.03 -23.24 -48.47
N LEU A 677 22.17 -23.06 -49.79
CA LEU A 677 21.02 -23.07 -50.72
C LEU A 677 20.35 -24.45 -50.79
N ALA A 678 21.10 -25.55 -50.62
CA ALA A 678 20.55 -26.91 -50.60
C ALA A 678 19.61 -27.19 -49.41
N MET A 679 19.64 -26.37 -48.35
CA MET A 679 18.67 -26.46 -47.24
C MET A 679 17.22 -26.37 -47.71
N ARG A 680 16.94 -25.57 -48.75
CA ARG A 680 15.59 -25.40 -49.31
C ARG A 680 15.04 -26.68 -49.93
N ASP A 681 15.92 -27.56 -50.41
CA ASP A 681 15.53 -28.80 -51.07
C ASP A 681 15.30 -29.95 -50.06
N ASN A 682 15.70 -29.77 -48.79
CA ASN A 682 15.38 -30.63 -47.65
C ASN A 682 15.18 -29.80 -46.36
N PRO A 683 14.07 -29.03 -46.25
CA PRO A 683 13.86 -28.06 -45.17
C PRO A 683 13.61 -28.69 -43.79
N THR A 684 13.57 -30.02 -43.70
CA THR A 684 13.43 -30.80 -42.45
C THR A 684 14.72 -31.49 -42.01
N GLY A 685 15.85 -31.26 -42.71
CA GLY A 685 17.15 -31.81 -42.34
C GLY A 685 17.76 -31.16 -41.09
N ASN A 686 18.72 -31.83 -40.47
CA ASN A 686 19.60 -31.21 -39.48
C ASN A 686 20.84 -30.65 -40.20
N TYR A 687 21.28 -29.46 -39.78
CA TYR A 687 22.33 -28.67 -40.41
C TYR A 687 23.22 -28.02 -39.36
N LEU A 688 24.51 -27.95 -39.66
CA LEU A 688 25.53 -27.31 -38.83
C LEU A 688 26.37 -26.39 -39.73
N LEU A 689 26.55 -25.12 -39.37
CA LEU A 689 27.52 -24.25 -40.04
C LEU A 689 28.95 -24.62 -39.61
N GLY A 690 29.89 -24.64 -40.56
CA GLY A 690 31.33 -24.79 -40.30
C GLY A 690 32.18 -23.62 -40.79
N ALA A 691 31.54 -22.51 -41.16
CA ALA A 691 32.16 -21.24 -41.56
C ALA A 691 31.12 -20.11 -41.48
N ASP A 692 31.59 -18.87 -41.36
CA ASP A 692 30.76 -17.68 -41.62
C ASP A 692 30.49 -17.57 -43.14
N LEU A 693 29.29 -17.14 -43.52
CA LEU A 693 28.89 -17.02 -44.91
C LEU A 693 28.27 -15.64 -45.19
N ASP A 694 28.74 -15.00 -46.26
CA ASP A 694 28.12 -13.81 -46.85
C ASP A 694 27.27 -14.23 -48.05
N VAL A 695 25.95 -14.01 -47.98
CA VAL A 695 25.01 -14.31 -49.08
C VAL A 695 24.89 -13.15 -50.08
N SER A 696 25.67 -12.07 -49.93
CA SER A 696 25.58 -10.90 -50.81
C SER A 696 25.77 -11.28 -52.28
N GLY A 697 24.92 -10.70 -53.13
CA GLY A 697 24.86 -11.04 -54.57
C GLY A 697 24.10 -12.32 -54.91
N ILE A 698 23.63 -13.12 -53.94
CA ILE A 698 22.68 -14.21 -54.18
C ILE A 698 21.25 -13.70 -54.04
N SER A 699 20.39 -14.05 -55.00
CA SER A 699 18.94 -13.88 -54.85
C SER A 699 18.39 -14.94 -53.89
N TRP A 700 18.44 -14.66 -52.58
CA TRP A 700 17.81 -15.51 -51.58
C TRP A 700 16.30 -15.58 -51.83
N GLN A 701 15.72 -16.76 -51.62
CA GLN A 701 14.28 -17.01 -51.81
C GLN A 701 13.76 -17.66 -50.53
N PRO A 702 13.11 -16.88 -49.63
CA PRO A 702 12.63 -17.37 -48.35
C PRO A 702 11.74 -18.61 -48.45
N PHE A 703 11.90 -19.53 -47.51
CA PHE A 703 11.15 -20.78 -47.45
C PHE A 703 10.84 -21.17 -45.99
N ALA A 704 9.93 -22.13 -45.80
CA ALA A 704 9.60 -22.64 -44.46
C ALA A 704 10.60 -23.70 -44.02
N PHE A 705 11.15 -23.57 -42.81
CA PHE A 705 12.16 -24.45 -42.25
C PHE A 705 11.62 -25.22 -41.03
N GLY A 706 11.70 -26.55 -41.07
CA GLY A 706 11.21 -27.46 -40.04
C GLY A 706 12.26 -28.38 -39.44
N GLY A 707 13.54 -28.19 -39.80
CA GLY A 707 14.67 -28.99 -39.36
C GLY A 707 15.44 -28.38 -38.18
N THR A 708 16.71 -28.72 -38.05
CA THR A 708 17.63 -28.09 -37.08
C THR A 708 18.70 -27.31 -37.83
N LEU A 709 18.93 -26.05 -37.49
CA LEU A 709 20.08 -25.26 -37.95
C LEU A 709 20.87 -24.79 -36.73
N ASP A 710 22.05 -25.35 -36.54
CA ASP A 710 23.02 -24.90 -35.54
C ASP A 710 24.13 -24.09 -36.22
N GLY A 711 24.47 -22.93 -35.67
CA GLY A 711 25.53 -22.08 -36.19
C GLY A 711 26.94 -22.33 -35.62
N ASP A 712 27.12 -23.05 -34.52
CA ASP A 712 28.40 -23.10 -33.76
C ASP A 712 28.99 -21.69 -33.42
N GLY A 713 28.14 -20.66 -33.39
CA GLY A 713 28.53 -19.24 -33.23
C GLY A 713 28.83 -18.50 -34.53
N HIS A 714 28.64 -19.11 -35.70
CA HIS A 714 28.87 -18.48 -37.00
C HIS A 714 27.80 -17.45 -37.40
N THR A 715 28.17 -16.62 -38.38
CA THR A 715 27.32 -15.55 -38.94
C THR A 715 26.88 -15.87 -40.37
N LEU A 716 25.59 -15.68 -40.66
CA LEU A 716 25.05 -15.54 -42.01
C LEU A 716 24.75 -14.06 -42.26
N SER A 717 25.40 -13.47 -43.26
CA SER A 717 25.42 -12.02 -43.49
C SER A 717 25.04 -11.63 -44.92
N GLY A 718 24.73 -10.35 -45.15
CA GLY A 718 24.48 -9.83 -46.50
C GLY A 718 23.09 -10.10 -47.09
N PHE A 719 22.09 -10.44 -46.25
CA PHE A 719 20.71 -10.57 -46.71
C PHE A 719 20.09 -9.20 -46.99
N ASP A 720 19.77 -8.89 -48.26
CA ASP A 720 18.94 -7.74 -48.65
C ASP A 720 17.60 -8.25 -49.20
N LEU A 721 16.54 -8.18 -48.39
CA LEU A 721 15.24 -8.81 -48.64
C LEU A 721 14.15 -7.76 -48.83
N GLY A 722 13.49 -7.78 -49.98
CA GLY A 722 12.42 -6.84 -50.34
C GLY A 722 11.13 -7.52 -50.78
N ALA A 723 9.98 -7.06 -50.27
CA ALA A 723 8.66 -7.48 -50.75
C ALA A 723 7.62 -6.35 -50.67
N THR A 724 6.48 -6.56 -51.35
CA THR A 724 5.31 -5.65 -51.31
C THR A 724 4.00 -6.36 -50.93
N GLU A 725 4.03 -7.69 -50.83
CA GLU A 725 2.92 -8.57 -50.44
C GLU A 725 3.50 -9.82 -49.76
N GLY A 726 2.73 -10.45 -48.85
CA GLY A 726 3.10 -11.73 -48.22
C GLY A 726 4.14 -11.65 -47.11
N ASP A 727 4.19 -12.72 -46.31
CA ASP A 727 5.08 -12.90 -45.15
C ASP A 727 6.58 -12.89 -45.52
N LEU A 728 7.41 -12.17 -44.76
CA LEU A 728 8.84 -11.95 -45.09
C LEU A 728 9.81 -12.15 -43.91
N GLY A 729 10.91 -12.84 -44.19
CA GLY A 729 12.08 -13.04 -43.33
C GLY A 729 13.13 -13.86 -44.07
N VAL A 730 14.25 -14.23 -43.42
CA VAL A 730 15.17 -15.24 -44.01
C VAL A 730 14.43 -16.55 -44.27
N PHE A 731 13.56 -16.96 -43.34
CA PHE A 731 12.58 -18.01 -43.51
C PHE A 731 11.15 -17.44 -43.52
N THR A 732 10.23 -18.04 -44.27
CA THR A 732 8.80 -17.68 -44.21
C THR A 732 8.14 -18.26 -42.95
N ALA A 733 8.60 -19.42 -42.49
CA ALA A 733 8.22 -19.96 -41.19
C ALA A 733 9.36 -20.80 -40.58
N VAL A 734 9.47 -20.82 -39.24
CA VAL A 734 10.31 -21.76 -38.50
C VAL A 734 9.44 -22.62 -37.60
N THR A 735 9.41 -23.93 -37.87
CA THR A 735 8.70 -24.94 -37.04
C THR A 735 9.67 -25.92 -36.37
N GLY A 736 10.95 -25.88 -36.74
CA GLY A 736 12.03 -26.66 -36.16
C GLY A 736 12.86 -25.86 -35.15
N THR A 737 14.18 -26.04 -35.14
CA THR A 737 15.09 -25.30 -34.24
C THR A 737 16.14 -24.52 -35.03
N VAL A 738 16.38 -23.27 -34.67
CA VAL A 738 17.50 -22.45 -35.16
C VAL A 738 18.28 -21.93 -33.94
N GLN A 739 19.59 -22.19 -33.87
CA GLN A 739 20.38 -21.91 -32.68
C GLN A 739 21.84 -21.52 -32.92
N ASN A 740 22.46 -20.86 -31.93
CA ASN A 740 23.88 -20.50 -31.89
C ASN A 740 24.36 -19.71 -33.14
N ILE A 741 23.57 -18.76 -33.63
CA ILE A 741 23.76 -18.17 -34.96
C ILE A 741 23.47 -16.67 -34.98
N THR A 742 24.30 -15.92 -35.73
CA THR A 742 24.05 -14.50 -36.00
C THR A 742 23.52 -14.31 -37.42
N PHE A 743 22.48 -13.51 -37.58
CA PHE A 743 21.99 -13.05 -38.86
C PHE A 743 22.25 -11.54 -39.01
N ASP A 744 22.86 -11.11 -40.11
CA ASP A 744 22.91 -9.71 -40.54
C ASP A 744 21.96 -9.50 -41.72
N VAL A 745 20.92 -8.70 -41.50
CA VAL A 745 19.76 -8.58 -42.40
C VAL A 745 19.38 -7.13 -42.66
N LYS A 746 19.01 -6.87 -43.90
CA LYS A 746 18.34 -5.66 -44.34
C LYS A 746 17.01 -6.07 -44.95
N ILE A 747 15.91 -5.75 -44.27
CA ILE A 747 14.55 -6.13 -44.69
C ILE A 747 13.72 -4.90 -44.96
N THR A 748 13.06 -4.85 -46.12
CA THR A 748 12.22 -3.74 -46.57
C THR A 748 10.87 -4.28 -47.08
N HIS A 749 9.77 -3.93 -46.41
CA HIS A 749 8.42 -4.33 -46.82
C HIS A 749 7.48 -3.12 -46.94
N TYR A 750 6.93 -2.88 -48.13
CA TYR A 750 5.99 -1.80 -48.38
C TYR A 750 4.69 -2.34 -49.00
N LEU A 751 3.66 -2.51 -48.16
CA LEU A 751 2.36 -3.01 -48.59
C LEU A 751 1.66 -2.01 -49.53
N THR A 752 1.38 -2.45 -50.76
CA THR A 752 0.71 -1.63 -51.78
C THR A 752 -0.83 -1.65 -51.69
N HIS A 753 -1.40 -2.43 -50.77
CA HIS A 753 -2.83 -2.47 -50.44
C HIS A 753 -3.05 -2.94 -48.99
N PRO A 754 -4.15 -2.54 -48.34
CA PRO A 754 -4.59 -3.11 -47.06
C PRO A 754 -5.12 -4.53 -47.30
N ILE A 755 -4.30 -5.53 -47.02
CA ILE A 755 -4.61 -6.96 -47.05
C ILE A 755 -4.49 -7.50 -45.61
N ALA A 756 -4.97 -8.72 -45.34
CA ALA A 756 -4.83 -9.37 -44.03
C ALA A 756 -3.40 -9.27 -43.46
N PRO A 757 -3.24 -9.13 -42.12
CA PRO A 757 -1.99 -8.71 -41.50
C PRO A 757 -0.82 -9.63 -41.85
N VAL A 758 0.18 -9.04 -42.50
CA VAL A 758 1.44 -9.68 -42.92
C VAL A 758 2.41 -9.72 -41.74
N SER A 759 3.24 -10.75 -41.68
CA SER A 759 4.30 -10.91 -40.68
C SER A 759 5.67 -10.63 -41.30
N VAL A 760 6.49 -9.83 -40.61
CA VAL A 760 7.86 -9.50 -41.03
C VAL A 760 8.81 -9.71 -39.85
N GLY A 761 9.85 -10.52 -40.02
CA GLY A 761 10.86 -10.78 -38.99
C GLY A 761 12.25 -11.07 -39.56
N GLY A 762 13.30 -10.67 -38.85
CA GLY A 762 14.69 -10.85 -39.32
C GLY A 762 15.04 -12.31 -39.64
N ILE A 763 14.67 -13.24 -38.77
CA ILE A 763 14.92 -14.68 -38.95
C ILE A 763 13.72 -15.33 -39.64
N ALA A 764 12.51 -15.09 -39.12
CA ALA A 764 11.30 -15.76 -39.60
C ALA A 764 10.11 -14.79 -39.65
N ALA A 765 9.26 -14.90 -40.68
CA ALA A 765 7.97 -14.23 -40.62
C ALA A 765 7.06 -14.86 -39.55
N VAL A 766 6.97 -16.19 -39.52
CA VAL A 766 6.19 -16.95 -38.52
C VAL A 766 7.07 -17.93 -37.72
N LEU A 767 6.89 -17.99 -36.39
CA LEU A 767 7.53 -19.00 -35.53
C LEU A 767 6.48 -19.88 -34.84
N SER A 768 6.71 -21.19 -34.84
CA SER A 768 6.11 -22.15 -33.90
C SER A 768 7.11 -23.17 -33.33
N GLY A 769 8.36 -23.15 -33.81
CA GLY A 769 9.49 -23.93 -33.30
C GLY A 769 10.30 -23.19 -32.22
N THR A 770 11.62 -23.38 -32.23
CA THR A 770 12.55 -22.84 -31.22
C THR A 770 13.61 -21.93 -31.87
N LEU A 771 13.83 -20.75 -31.28
CA LEU A 771 15.03 -19.93 -31.48
C LEU A 771 15.81 -19.88 -30.16
N SER A 772 17.08 -20.32 -30.14
CA SER A 772 17.90 -20.33 -28.93
C SER A 772 19.31 -19.77 -29.20
N HIS A 773 19.78 -18.82 -28.39
CA HIS A 773 21.11 -18.23 -28.57
C HIS A 773 21.33 -17.63 -29.99
N VAL A 774 20.32 -16.90 -30.49
CA VAL A 774 20.35 -16.26 -31.82
C VAL A 774 20.51 -14.74 -31.70
N THR A 775 21.26 -14.13 -32.62
CA THR A 775 21.42 -12.66 -32.71
C THR A 775 20.98 -12.15 -34.08
N VAL A 776 20.28 -11.01 -34.12
CA VAL A 776 19.96 -10.31 -35.38
C VAL A 776 20.58 -8.92 -35.40
N THR A 777 21.20 -8.56 -36.53
CA THR A 777 21.87 -7.28 -36.81
C THR A 777 21.36 -6.68 -38.13
N GLY A 778 21.62 -5.39 -38.37
CA GLY A 778 21.18 -4.66 -39.57
C GLY A 778 19.91 -3.81 -39.35
N GLU A 779 18.95 -3.87 -40.28
CA GLU A 779 17.73 -3.05 -40.24
C GLU A 779 16.48 -3.77 -40.78
N VAL A 780 15.32 -3.50 -40.16
CA VAL A 780 14.00 -4.00 -40.56
C VAL A 780 13.03 -2.82 -40.69
N THR A 781 12.62 -2.51 -41.92
CA THR A 781 11.64 -1.47 -42.24
C THR A 781 10.40 -2.08 -42.88
N ALA A 782 9.22 -1.89 -42.29
CA ALA A 782 8.00 -2.55 -42.76
C ALA A 782 6.72 -1.73 -42.51
N ASP A 783 5.84 -1.62 -43.50
CA ASP A 783 4.51 -1.01 -43.36
C ASP A 783 3.40 -2.05 -43.14
N LEU A 784 2.29 -1.63 -42.54
CA LEU A 784 1.04 -2.37 -42.25
C LEU A 784 1.15 -3.79 -41.63
N SER A 785 2.28 -4.13 -41.00
CA SER A 785 2.62 -5.52 -40.64
C SER A 785 2.74 -5.78 -39.12
N TYR A 786 2.75 -7.06 -38.74
CA TYR A 786 3.37 -7.53 -37.49
C TYR A 786 4.90 -7.58 -37.70
N VAL A 787 5.65 -6.71 -37.01
CA VAL A 787 7.08 -6.51 -37.26
C VAL A 787 7.91 -6.90 -36.03
N GLY A 788 8.78 -7.89 -36.19
CA GLY A 788 9.78 -8.27 -35.18
C GLY A 788 11.22 -8.09 -35.67
N GLY A 789 12.16 -7.88 -34.75
CA GLY A 789 13.58 -7.98 -35.09
C GLY A 789 13.96 -9.42 -35.42
N LEU A 790 13.35 -10.40 -34.76
CA LEU A 790 13.55 -11.83 -35.01
C LEU A 790 12.35 -12.45 -35.72
N VAL A 791 11.13 -12.19 -35.23
CA VAL A 791 9.90 -12.88 -35.65
C VAL A 791 8.72 -11.94 -35.83
N GLY A 792 8.05 -11.98 -36.99
CA GLY A 792 6.82 -11.20 -37.19
C GLY A 792 5.67 -11.67 -36.29
N SER A 793 5.29 -12.93 -36.40
CA SER A 793 4.20 -13.57 -35.65
C SER A 793 4.62 -14.90 -35.03
N MET A 794 4.37 -15.10 -33.74
CA MET A 794 4.78 -16.27 -32.99
C MET A 794 3.53 -17.05 -32.51
N THR A 795 3.20 -18.13 -33.23
CA THR A 795 2.00 -18.95 -33.05
C THR A 795 2.24 -20.15 -32.13
N GLY A 796 2.89 -19.88 -30.99
CA GLY A 796 3.50 -20.87 -30.11
C GLY A 796 5.02 -20.91 -30.26
N GLY A 797 5.66 -21.96 -29.73
CA GLY A 797 7.12 -22.11 -29.79
C GLY A 797 7.87 -21.40 -28.67
N VAL A 798 9.20 -21.32 -28.81
CA VAL A 798 10.13 -20.80 -27.79
C VAL A 798 11.13 -19.82 -28.41
N ILE A 799 11.38 -18.70 -27.74
CA ILE A 799 12.54 -17.83 -27.97
C ILE A 799 13.29 -17.71 -26.64
N GLU A 800 14.56 -18.09 -26.61
CA GLU A 800 15.42 -18.02 -25.42
C GLU A 800 16.84 -17.52 -25.75
N TYR A 801 17.46 -16.82 -24.80
CA TYR A 801 18.84 -16.28 -24.95
C TYR A 801 19.07 -15.48 -26.24
N ALA A 802 18.02 -14.82 -26.76
CA ALA A 802 18.01 -14.23 -28.07
C ALA A 802 18.21 -12.71 -28.02
N GLU A 803 18.96 -12.15 -28.96
CA GLU A 803 19.27 -10.73 -29.03
C GLU A 803 18.81 -10.08 -30.33
N ASN A 804 18.05 -8.99 -30.23
CA ASN A 804 17.92 -8.05 -31.35
C ASN A 804 18.89 -6.88 -31.20
N ARG A 805 19.73 -6.68 -32.21
CA ARG A 805 20.61 -5.52 -32.40
C ARG A 805 20.26 -4.73 -33.67
N ALA A 806 19.34 -5.23 -34.50
CA ALA A 806 18.86 -4.55 -35.70
C ALA A 806 17.90 -3.40 -35.37
N LYS A 807 17.96 -2.31 -36.14
CA LYS A 807 17.02 -1.19 -35.99
C LYS A 807 15.67 -1.54 -36.63
N LEU A 808 14.57 -1.34 -35.90
CA LEU A 808 13.21 -1.50 -36.42
C LEU A 808 12.58 -0.14 -36.76
N THR A 809 11.84 -0.06 -37.86
CA THR A 809 10.99 1.09 -38.17
C THR A 809 9.73 0.67 -38.92
N SER A 810 8.57 0.92 -38.33
CA SER A 810 7.26 0.70 -38.96
C SER A 810 6.42 1.98 -38.96
N PHE A 811 5.62 2.13 -40.02
CA PHE A 811 4.80 3.33 -40.27
C PHE A 811 3.29 3.08 -40.15
N SER A 812 2.88 1.88 -39.72
CA SER A 812 1.46 1.51 -39.66
C SER A 812 0.71 2.15 -38.51
N TYR A 813 -0.45 2.74 -38.84
CA TYR A 813 -1.45 3.22 -37.88
C TYR A 813 -2.75 2.39 -37.93
N GLU A 814 -2.67 1.12 -38.34
CA GLU A 814 -3.80 0.19 -38.16
C GLU A 814 -3.89 -0.30 -36.71
N ALA A 815 -5.12 -0.52 -36.21
CA ALA A 815 -5.33 -1.10 -34.88
C ALA A 815 -4.74 -2.53 -34.75
N THR A 816 -4.53 -3.20 -35.88
CA THR A 816 -3.87 -4.50 -36.02
C THR A 816 -2.34 -4.43 -36.10
N ALA A 817 -1.73 -3.25 -36.28
CA ALA A 817 -0.28 -3.10 -36.28
C ALA A 817 0.33 -3.59 -34.95
N ALA A 818 1.50 -4.22 -35.00
CA ALA A 818 2.31 -4.47 -33.80
C ALA A 818 3.80 -4.53 -34.16
N THR A 819 4.65 -3.87 -33.37
CA THR A 819 6.10 -3.81 -33.60
C THR A 819 6.82 -4.14 -32.31
N GLY A 820 7.66 -5.17 -32.30
CA GLY A 820 8.43 -5.57 -31.12
C GLY A 820 9.89 -5.79 -31.45
N GLY A 821 10.82 -5.35 -30.58
CA GLY A 821 12.25 -5.53 -30.82
C GLY A 821 12.65 -6.97 -31.13
N LEU A 822 11.96 -7.97 -30.57
CA LEU A 822 12.10 -9.38 -30.97
C LEU A 822 10.90 -9.87 -31.76
N VAL A 823 9.68 -9.67 -31.25
CA VAL A 823 8.44 -10.29 -31.77
C VAL A 823 7.34 -9.26 -32.04
N GLY A 824 6.80 -9.20 -33.26
CA GLY A 824 5.66 -8.34 -33.59
C GLY A 824 4.39 -8.73 -32.80
N TYR A 825 3.92 -9.96 -32.98
CA TYR A 825 2.80 -10.56 -32.25
C TYR A 825 3.20 -11.90 -31.60
N ALA A 826 3.03 -12.01 -30.28
CA ALA A 826 3.14 -13.27 -29.55
C ALA A 826 1.73 -13.80 -29.21
N ALA A 827 1.33 -14.91 -29.83
CA ALA A 827 0.06 -15.58 -29.54
C ALA A 827 0.12 -16.38 -28.23
N LYS A 828 -1.02 -16.91 -27.80
CA LYS A 828 -1.15 -17.85 -26.69
C LYS A 828 -0.14 -18.99 -26.77
N GLY A 829 0.56 -19.28 -25.67
CA GLY A 829 1.50 -20.41 -25.58
C GLY A 829 2.84 -20.19 -26.31
N ALA A 830 3.06 -19.02 -26.90
CA ALA A 830 4.41 -18.55 -27.22
C ALA A 830 5.19 -18.29 -25.93
N LYS A 831 6.47 -18.69 -25.87
CA LYS A 831 7.34 -18.50 -24.70
C LYS A 831 8.53 -17.63 -25.07
N ILE A 832 8.78 -16.56 -24.32
CA ILE A 832 9.95 -15.70 -24.54
C ILE A 832 10.68 -15.52 -23.22
N THR A 833 11.94 -15.98 -23.15
CA THR A 833 12.72 -16.02 -21.90
C THR A 833 14.12 -15.46 -22.09
N GLN A 834 14.69 -14.82 -21.05
CA GLN A 834 16.13 -14.49 -20.96
C GLN A 834 16.72 -13.80 -22.21
N SER A 835 15.93 -12.96 -22.87
CA SER A 835 16.20 -12.39 -24.19
C SER A 835 16.16 -10.86 -24.15
N ALA A 836 16.93 -10.21 -25.03
CA ALA A 836 17.23 -8.79 -24.92
C ALA A 836 17.17 -8.00 -26.24
N ASN A 837 16.79 -6.72 -26.15
CA ASN A 837 16.79 -5.80 -27.28
C ASN A 837 17.75 -4.63 -27.07
N HIS A 838 18.60 -4.40 -28.06
CA HIS A 838 19.53 -3.27 -28.18
C HIS A 838 19.26 -2.41 -29.42
N GLY A 839 18.44 -2.89 -30.37
CA GLY A 839 18.04 -2.14 -31.55
C GLY A 839 16.88 -1.18 -31.29
N ALA A 840 16.98 0.07 -31.76
CA ALA A 840 15.91 1.06 -31.58
C ALA A 840 14.62 0.62 -32.29
N VAL A 841 13.47 0.79 -31.61
CA VAL A 841 12.16 0.35 -32.10
C VAL A 841 11.23 1.54 -32.32
N VAL A 842 10.79 1.75 -33.56
CA VAL A 842 9.81 2.79 -33.92
C VAL A 842 8.62 2.13 -34.60
N GLY A 843 7.39 2.45 -34.17
CA GLY A 843 6.15 1.97 -34.76
C GLY A 843 4.97 2.91 -34.52
N GLY A 844 3.74 2.46 -34.82
CA GLY A 844 2.51 3.21 -34.60
C GLY A 844 1.78 2.85 -33.30
N ILE A 845 0.83 1.92 -33.34
CA ILE A 845 -0.21 1.77 -32.30
C ILE A 845 0.12 0.76 -31.18
N ARG A 846 0.94 -0.26 -31.42
CA ARG A 846 1.34 -1.26 -30.40
C ARG A 846 2.83 -1.55 -30.52
N VAL A 847 3.66 -0.92 -29.69
CA VAL A 847 5.11 -0.97 -29.85
C VAL A 847 5.79 -1.39 -28.56
N GLY A 848 6.52 -2.51 -28.61
CA GLY A 848 7.29 -3.03 -27.48
C GLY A 848 8.79 -3.00 -27.74
N GLY A 849 9.59 -2.75 -26.71
CA GLY A 849 11.03 -3.02 -26.79
C GLY A 849 11.35 -4.50 -27.01
N ILE A 850 10.44 -5.43 -26.65
CA ILE A 850 10.58 -6.87 -26.94
C ILE A 850 9.39 -7.39 -27.76
N VAL A 851 8.14 -7.12 -27.34
CA VAL A 851 6.91 -7.67 -27.96
C VAL A 851 5.90 -6.57 -28.29
N GLY A 852 5.47 -6.45 -29.55
CA GLY A 852 4.48 -5.44 -29.94
C GLY A 852 3.11 -5.67 -29.31
N TYR A 853 2.54 -6.86 -29.53
CA TYR A 853 1.27 -7.33 -28.96
C TYR A 853 1.43 -8.75 -28.41
N SER A 854 0.91 -9.02 -27.20
CA SER A 854 1.05 -10.33 -26.54
C SER A 854 -0.26 -10.86 -25.99
N GLU A 855 -0.57 -12.11 -26.34
CA GLU A 855 -1.56 -12.99 -25.69
C GLU A 855 -0.87 -14.16 -24.96
N SER A 856 0.47 -14.11 -24.85
CA SER A 856 1.31 -15.06 -24.11
C SER A 856 1.21 -14.83 -22.59
N ASP A 857 1.21 -15.95 -21.89
CA ASP A 857 1.25 -16.13 -20.44
C ASP A 857 2.66 -16.46 -19.89
N ASP A 858 3.70 -16.43 -20.73
CA ASP A 858 5.08 -16.83 -20.41
C ASP A 858 6.12 -15.88 -21.04
N LEU A 859 6.28 -14.71 -20.42
CA LEU A 859 7.25 -13.67 -20.77
C LEU A 859 8.13 -13.38 -19.56
N ASN A 860 9.39 -13.83 -19.58
CA ASN A 860 10.21 -13.95 -18.36
C ASN A 860 11.67 -13.50 -18.56
N ARG A 861 12.21 -12.70 -17.63
CA ARG A 861 13.62 -12.23 -17.67
C ARG A 861 13.98 -11.49 -18.96
N LEU A 862 13.11 -10.58 -19.41
CA LEU A 862 13.28 -9.85 -20.66
C LEU A 862 13.85 -8.45 -20.40
N THR A 863 14.85 -8.05 -21.19
CA THR A 863 15.55 -6.77 -20.98
C THR A 863 15.62 -5.91 -22.24
N ASN A 864 15.06 -4.71 -22.20
CA ASN A 864 15.24 -3.72 -23.27
C ASN A 864 16.28 -2.68 -22.86
N HIS A 865 17.18 -2.36 -23.79
CA HIS A 865 18.20 -1.31 -23.65
C HIS A 865 18.02 -0.17 -24.67
N ALA A 866 17.09 -0.30 -25.61
CA ALA A 866 16.95 0.62 -26.74
C ALA A 866 15.76 1.57 -26.61
N SER A 867 15.79 2.69 -27.34
CA SER A 867 14.66 3.61 -27.40
C SER A 867 13.44 2.96 -28.06
N VAL A 868 12.27 3.10 -27.43
CA VAL A 868 10.96 2.69 -27.97
C VAL A 868 10.15 3.95 -28.28
N ARG A 869 9.63 4.08 -29.50
CA ARG A 869 8.79 5.20 -29.91
C ARG A 869 7.52 4.75 -30.63
N SER A 870 6.38 5.30 -30.23
CA SER A 870 5.06 5.00 -30.80
C SER A 870 4.13 6.22 -30.84
N SER A 871 2.95 6.07 -31.43
CA SER A 871 1.84 7.01 -31.23
C SER A 871 0.93 6.58 -30.09
N GLU A 872 0.68 5.27 -29.92
CA GLU A 872 -0.06 4.70 -28.80
C GLU A 872 0.69 3.49 -28.23
N ARG A 873 0.34 3.08 -27.00
CA ARG A 873 0.69 1.78 -26.36
C ARG A 873 2.17 1.42 -26.56
N GLY A 874 3.03 2.39 -26.26
CA GLY A 874 4.47 2.22 -26.21
C GLY A 874 4.88 1.60 -24.88
N GLY A 875 5.44 0.40 -24.94
CA GLY A 875 5.95 -0.34 -23.78
C GLY A 875 7.45 -0.60 -23.90
N GLY A 876 8.23 -0.35 -22.85
CA GLY A 876 9.66 -0.72 -22.87
C GLY A 876 9.90 -2.22 -23.05
N ILE A 877 8.93 -3.09 -22.71
CA ILE A 877 8.98 -4.53 -22.99
C ILE A 877 7.79 -4.96 -23.87
N VAL A 878 6.55 -4.67 -23.46
CA VAL A 878 5.33 -5.08 -24.19
C VAL A 878 4.46 -3.87 -24.54
N GLY A 879 4.17 -3.65 -25.82
CA GLY A 879 3.31 -2.55 -26.25
C GLY A 879 1.88 -2.71 -25.71
N HIS A 880 1.21 -3.81 -26.09
CA HIS A 880 -0.10 -4.18 -25.53
C HIS A 880 -0.12 -5.66 -25.13
N LEU A 881 -0.32 -5.91 -23.83
CA LEU A 881 -0.51 -7.23 -23.21
C LEU A 881 -2.00 -7.52 -23.01
N ASN A 882 -2.45 -8.73 -23.35
CA ASN A 882 -3.87 -9.12 -23.33
C ASN A 882 -4.08 -10.49 -22.68
N ILE A 883 -4.42 -10.50 -21.38
CA ILE A 883 -4.55 -11.70 -20.54
C ILE A 883 -5.99 -12.22 -20.61
N ASN A 884 -6.26 -13.11 -21.55
CA ASN A 884 -7.60 -13.66 -21.81
C ASN A 884 -7.73 -15.17 -21.48
N HIS A 885 -6.86 -15.66 -20.60
CA HIS A 885 -6.66 -17.10 -20.40
C HIS A 885 -6.70 -17.52 -18.93
N TYR A 886 -7.12 -18.77 -18.70
CA TYR A 886 -7.35 -19.34 -17.37
C TYR A 886 -6.07 -19.65 -16.57
N ALA A 887 -4.88 -19.46 -17.16
CA ALA A 887 -3.60 -19.58 -16.47
C ALA A 887 -3.15 -18.21 -15.94
N PRO A 888 -2.57 -18.12 -14.72
CA PRO A 888 -1.94 -16.88 -14.27
C PRO A 888 -0.74 -16.58 -15.18
N ALA A 889 -0.73 -15.40 -15.80
CA ALA A 889 0.39 -14.98 -16.63
C ALA A 889 1.66 -14.84 -15.77
N ASN A 890 2.71 -15.62 -16.08
CA ASN A 890 3.99 -15.54 -15.42
C ASN A 890 4.80 -14.42 -16.06
N LEU A 891 4.55 -13.19 -15.59
CA LEU A 891 5.22 -11.97 -16.01
C LEU A 891 6.19 -11.53 -14.90
N TYR A 892 7.44 -11.98 -15.03
CA TYR A 892 8.43 -11.91 -13.95
C TYR A 892 9.82 -11.46 -14.44
N GLN A 893 10.45 -10.55 -13.68
CA GLN A 893 11.77 -9.97 -13.96
C GLN A 893 11.85 -9.28 -15.34
N LEU A 894 10.92 -8.36 -15.62
CA LEU A 894 10.93 -7.56 -16.84
C LEU A 894 11.62 -6.23 -16.58
N THR A 895 12.69 -5.91 -17.34
CA THR A 895 13.56 -4.75 -17.06
C THR A 895 13.72 -3.85 -18.29
N ASN A 896 13.33 -2.58 -18.20
CA ASN A 896 13.59 -1.60 -19.24
C ASN A 896 14.64 -0.60 -18.82
N ASN A 897 15.62 -0.36 -19.69
CA ASN A 897 16.70 0.61 -19.51
C ASN A 897 16.75 1.65 -20.65
N GLY A 898 15.93 1.50 -21.70
CA GLY A 898 15.85 2.43 -22.82
C GLY A 898 14.66 3.40 -22.71
N PRO A 899 14.75 4.62 -23.24
CA PRO A 899 13.66 5.60 -23.11
C PRO A 899 12.43 5.18 -23.93
N VAL A 900 11.23 5.45 -23.40
CA VAL A 900 9.93 5.11 -24.00
C VAL A 900 9.15 6.40 -24.27
N SER A 901 8.71 6.60 -25.51
CA SER A 901 7.89 7.76 -25.90
C SER A 901 6.65 7.33 -26.68
N SER A 902 5.46 7.63 -26.14
CA SER A 902 4.15 7.30 -26.73
C SER A 902 3.14 8.37 -26.32
N ARG A 903 2.26 8.84 -27.22
CA ARG A 903 1.26 9.86 -26.84
C ARG A 903 0.29 9.33 -25.80
N GLN A 904 -0.33 8.19 -26.08
CA GLN A 904 -1.25 7.56 -25.15
C GLN A 904 -0.73 6.21 -24.70
N TYR A 905 -1.04 5.82 -23.46
CA TYR A 905 -0.70 4.51 -22.90
C TYR A 905 0.82 4.26 -22.91
N ALA A 906 1.59 5.21 -22.37
CA ALA A 906 3.05 5.15 -22.28
C ALA A 906 3.47 4.38 -21.02
N GLY A 907 4.17 3.27 -21.18
CA GLY A 907 4.60 2.42 -20.07
C GLY A 907 6.07 2.05 -20.15
N GLY A 908 6.84 2.28 -19.08
CA GLY A 908 8.24 1.87 -19.06
C GLY A 908 8.43 0.35 -19.22
N ILE A 909 7.44 -0.48 -18.88
CA ILE A 909 7.44 -1.92 -19.19
C ILE A 909 6.26 -2.31 -20.09
N ILE A 910 5.04 -1.94 -19.74
CA ILE A 910 3.81 -2.32 -20.45
C ILE A 910 3.01 -1.05 -20.82
N GLY A 911 2.82 -0.79 -22.12
CA GLY A 911 2.03 0.36 -22.56
C GLY A 911 0.55 0.22 -22.15
N GLN A 912 -0.09 -0.85 -22.60
CA GLN A 912 -1.44 -1.25 -22.20
C GLN A 912 -1.49 -2.69 -21.70
N CYS A 913 -2.20 -2.93 -20.59
CA CYS A 913 -2.57 -4.26 -20.10
C CYS A 913 -4.10 -4.40 -20.07
N THR A 914 -4.66 -5.38 -20.79
CA THR A 914 -6.07 -5.75 -20.70
C THR A 914 -6.23 -7.16 -20.14
N VAL A 915 -7.25 -7.38 -19.32
CA VAL A 915 -7.59 -8.69 -18.75
C VAL A 915 -9.08 -8.92 -18.96
N TYR A 916 -9.45 -9.91 -19.80
CA TYR A 916 -10.84 -10.27 -20.08
C TYR A 916 -11.07 -11.77 -19.89
N VAL A 917 -11.95 -12.12 -18.96
CA VAL A 917 -12.33 -13.52 -18.72
C VAL A 917 -13.86 -13.67 -18.63
N SER A 918 -14.36 -14.81 -19.08
CA SER A 918 -15.80 -15.10 -19.22
C SER A 918 -16.39 -15.83 -18.00
N ASP A 919 -15.71 -16.86 -17.50
CA ASP A 919 -16.37 -17.91 -16.70
C ASP A 919 -15.76 -18.19 -15.31
N GLN A 920 -14.64 -17.56 -14.95
CA GLN A 920 -13.84 -17.94 -13.77
C GLN A 920 -13.21 -16.74 -13.03
N VAL A 921 -12.89 -16.96 -11.75
CA VAL A 921 -11.99 -16.10 -10.96
C VAL A 921 -10.59 -16.20 -11.55
N VAL A 922 -10.06 -15.08 -12.08
CA VAL A 922 -8.68 -15.01 -12.57
C VAL A 922 -7.95 -13.86 -11.90
N THR A 923 -6.73 -14.16 -11.47
CA THR A 923 -5.81 -13.22 -10.84
C THR A 923 -4.68 -12.92 -11.83
N ALA A 924 -4.62 -11.68 -12.32
CA ALA A 924 -3.46 -11.23 -13.07
C ALA A 924 -2.29 -11.02 -12.09
N MET A 925 -1.22 -11.81 -12.25
CA MET A 925 0.00 -11.70 -11.45
C MET A 925 1.06 -10.95 -12.25
N LEU A 926 1.33 -9.71 -11.84
CA LEU A 926 2.38 -8.88 -12.43
C LEU A 926 3.41 -8.64 -11.33
N SER A 927 4.67 -9.03 -11.50
CA SER A 927 5.65 -8.86 -10.43
C SER A 927 7.10 -8.68 -10.90
N TYR A 928 7.89 -7.94 -10.14
CA TYR A 928 9.30 -7.63 -10.47
C TYR A 928 9.43 -6.97 -11.85
N LEU A 929 8.67 -5.89 -12.04
CA LEU A 929 8.73 -5.00 -13.20
C LEU A 929 9.65 -3.82 -12.83
N SER A 930 10.71 -3.58 -13.58
CA SER A 930 11.76 -2.61 -13.22
C SER A 930 12.08 -1.66 -14.38
N ASN A 931 11.85 -0.36 -14.19
CA ASN A 931 12.10 0.67 -15.19
C ASN A 931 13.20 1.66 -14.78
N ASN A 932 14.20 1.77 -15.64
CA ASN A 932 15.34 2.69 -15.54
C ASN A 932 15.47 3.58 -16.80
N GLY A 933 14.55 3.46 -17.77
CA GLY A 933 14.47 4.34 -18.94
C GLY A 933 13.40 5.42 -18.78
N GLU A 934 13.68 6.64 -19.21
CA GLU A 934 12.73 7.77 -19.16
C GLU A 934 11.43 7.47 -19.92
N VAL A 935 10.27 7.83 -19.35
CA VAL A 935 8.94 7.60 -19.95
C VAL A 935 8.25 8.93 -20.23
N ILE A 936 7.89 9.18 -21.49
CA ILE A 936 7.26 10.43 -21.94
C ILE A 936 5.97 10.14 -22.71
N GLY A 937 4.90 10.86 -22.40
CA GLY A 937 3.66 10.83 -23.17
C GLY A 937 2.77 12.06 -22.99
N GLU A 938 1.51 11.89 -23.38
CA GLU A 938 0.42 12.87 -23.23
C GLU A 938 -0.60 12.32 -22.20
N GLN A 939 -1.12 11.10 -22.38
CA GLN A 939 -2.15 10.51 -21.51
C GLN A 939 -1.86 9.06 -21.08
N TYR A 940 -2.19 8.72 -19.84
CA TYR A 940 -2.00 7.39 -19.24
C TYR A 940 -0.53 6.96 -19.28
N VAL A 941 0.28 7.67 -18.49
CA VAL A 941 1.75 7.58 -18.50
C VAL A 941 2.24 6.96 -17.19
N GLY A 942 2.91 5.81 -17.24
CA GLY A 942 3.37 5.09 -16.06
C GLY A 942 4.80 4.58 -16.18
N GLY A 943 5.61 4.76 -15.13
CA GLY A 943 6.98 4.23 -15.12
C GLY A 943 7.07 2.71 -15.31
N CYS A 944 6.05 1.94 -14.91
CA CYS A 944 5.95 0.52 -15.24
C CYS A 944 4.80 0.22 -16.22
N ILE A 945 3.59 0.71 -15.95
CA ILE A 945 2.38 0.40 -16.73
C ILE A 945 1.62 1.69 -17.08
N GLY A 946 1.42 1.97 -18.37
CA GLY A 946 0.65 3.15 -18.81
C GLY A 946 -0.82 3.04 -18.41
N TYR A 947 -1.49 1.96 -18.85
CA TYR A 947 -2.91 1.71 -18.58
C TYR A 947 -3.22 0.23 -18.33
N LEU A 948 -3.92 -0.07 -17.24
CA LEU A 948 -4.42 -1.42 -16.90
C LEU A 948 -5.95 -1.43 -16.80
N HIS A 949 -6.59 -2.43 -17.42
CA HIS A 949 -8.05 -2.60 -17.36
C HIS A 949 -8.44 -4.09 -17.27
N ALA A 950 -8.95 -4.50 -16.11
CA ALA A 950 -9.44 -5.86 -15.86
C ALA A 950 -10.96 -5.88 -15.69
N ASN A 951 -11.65 -6.54 -16.63
CA ASN A 951 -13.10 -6.46 -16.77
C ASN A 951 -13.69 -7.78 -17.29
N ALA A 952 -14.94 -8.06 -16.94
CA ALA A 952 -15.63 -9.26 -17.38
C ALA A 952 -16.08 -9.15 -18.85
N ALA A 953 -16.29 -10.29 -19.50
CA ALA A 953 -17.01 -10.31 -20.77
C ALA A 953 -18.43 -9.71 -20.60
N LYS A 954 -18.91 -8.99 -21.63
CA LYS A 954 -20.06 -8.06 -21.62
C LYS A 954 -21.43 -8.59 -21.13
N GLU A 955 -21.55 -9.85 -20.77
CA GLU A 955 -22.84 -10.52 -20.50
C GLU A 955 -23.06 -10.86 -19.02
N TYR A 956 -22.04 -10.76 -18.14
CA TYR A 956 -22.13 -11.19 -16.74
C TYR A 956 -21.57 -10.16 -15.74
N HIS A 957 -22.35 -9.10 -15.49
CA HIS A 957 -21.90 -7.91 -14.75
C HIS A 957 -21.78 -8.00 -13.21
N THR A 958 -22.03 -9.15 -12.58
CA THR A 958 -22.28 -9.19 -11.11
C THR A 958 -21.64 -10.32 -10.29
N THR A 959 -20.88 -11.26 -10.87
CA THR A 959 -20.58 -12.54 -10.16
C THR A 959 -19.12 -13.03 -10.23
N TYR A 960 -18.22 -12.41 -11.00
CA TYR A 960 -16.88 -12.96 -11.25
C TYR A 960 -15.73 -12.13 -10.65
N GLY A 961 -14.98 -12.74 -9.74
CA GLY A 961 -13.92 -12.14 -8.93
C GLY A 961 -12.59 -11.89 -9.66
N ILE A 962 -12.62 -11.18 -10.79
CA ILE A 962 -11.40 -10.71 -11.47
C ILE A 962 -10.63 -9.74 -10.56
N THR A 963 -9.35 -10.01 -10.31
CA THR A 963 -8.46 -9.14 -9.54
C THR A 963 -7.06 -9.04 -10.17
N ALA A 964 -6.36 -7.95 -9.88
CA ALA A 964 -4.95 -7.78 -10.21
C ALA A 964 -4.11 -7.77 -8.93
N GLN A 965 -3.10 -8.65 -8.85
CA GLN A 965 -2.10 -8.66 -7.78
C GLN A 965 -0.78 -8.20 -8.38
N MET A 966 -0.42 -6.96 -8.06
CA MET A 966 0.77 -6.27 -8.56
C MET A 966 1.77 -6.14 -7.42
N SER A 967 3.01 -6.59 -7.60
CA SER A 967 4.01 -6.54 -6.53
C SER A 967 5.43 -6.28 -6.99
N ASN A 968 6.23 -5.64 -6.13
CA ASN A 968 7.65 -5.40 -6.38
C ASN A 968 7.90 -4.67 -7.72
N PHE A 969 7.08 -3.66 -8.04
CA PHE A 969 7.37 -2.76 -9.16
C PHE A 969 8.41 -1.72 -8.73
N ALA A 970 9.32 -1.37 -9.62
CA ALA A 970 10.39 -0.40 -9.37
C ALA A 970 10.51 0.58 -10.54
N ASN A 971 10.59 1.88 -10.23
CA ASN A 971 10.92 2.92 -11.19
C ASN A 971 11.99 3.87 -10.65
N THR A 972 13.09 4.02 -11.39
CA THR A 972 14.19 4.94 -11.08
C THR A 972 14.28 6.11 -12.05
N ALA A 973 13.51 6.09 -13.15
CA ALA A 973 13.57 7.07 -14.21
C ALA A 973 12.43 8.10 -14.15
N ASN A 974 12.64 9.25 -14.80
CA ASN A 974 11.63 10.29 -14.89
C ASN A 974 10.41 9.84 -15.71
N VAL A 975 9.23 10.30 -15.29
CA VAL A 975 7.94 10.03 -15.95
C VAL A 975 7.25 11.36 -16.21
N THR A 976 7.00 11.68 -17.47
CA THR A 976 6.41 12.97 -17.90
C THR A 976 5.16 12.74 -18.76
N GLY A 977 4.05 13.38 -18.41
CA GLY A 977 2.82 13.37 -19.20
C GLY A 977 2.00 14.65 -19.07
N GLU A 978 0.82 14.70 -19.68
CA GLU A 978 -0.20 15.73 -19.42
C GLU A 978 -1.17 15.22 -18.35
N THR A 979 -1.77 14.03 -18.56
CA THR A 979 -2.83 13.49 -17.69
C THR A 979 -2.71 12.01 -17.36
N TYR A 980 -3.18 11.64 -16.15
CA TYR A 980 -3.10 10.29 -15.59
C TYR A 980 -1.65 9.77 -15.57
N VAL A 981 -0.82 10.44 -14.78
CA VAL A 981 0.63 10.21 -14.74
C VAL A 981 1.03 9.62 -13.38
N GLY A 982 1.83 8.55 -13.37
CA GLY A 982 2.34 7.98 -12.13
C GLY A 982 3.71 7.36 -12.26
N GLY A 983 4.51 7.43 -11.19
CA GLY A 983 5.86 6.86 -11.17
C GLY A 983 5.90 5.34 -11.44
N LEU A 984 4.80 4.62 -11.22
CA LEU A 984 4.63 3.21 -11.57
C LEU A 984 3.45 2.98 -12.53
N ILE A 985 2.29 3.58 -12.27
CA ILE A 985 1.04 3.32 -13.00
C ILE A 985 0.37 4.63 -13.42
N GLY A 986 0.11 4.81 -14.71
CA GLY A 986 -0.67 5.96 -15.18
C GLY A 986 -2.13 5.86 -14.75
N TYR A 987 -2.80 4.77 -15.15
CA TYR A 987 -4.18 4.44 -14.80
C TYR A 987 -4.34 2.92 -14.61
N ALA A 988 -5.07 2.49 -13.58
CA ALA A 988 -5.51 1.10 -13.46
C ALA A 988 -6.96 0.98 -12.95
N TYR A 989 -7.71 0.06 -13.55
CA TYR A 989 -9.09 -0.30 -13.18
C TYR A 989 -9.26 -1.81 -13.04
N THR A 990 -9.93 -2.23 -11.97
CA THR A 990 -10.50 -3.59 -11.87
C THR A 990 -11.97 -3.56 -11.42
N LEU A 991 -12.77 -4.55 -11.83
CA LEU A 991 -14.17 -4.69 -11.38
C LEU A 991 -14.34 -4.89 -9.86
N ASN A 992 -13.39 -5.55 -9.19
CA ASN A 992 -13.51 -5.95 -7.79
C ASN A 992 -12.43 -5.29 -6.92
N THR A 993 -12.79 -4.95 -5.68
CA THR A 993 -11.94 -4.24 -4.70
C THR A 993 -10.83 -5.08 -4.06
N GLY A 994 -10.69 -6.35 -4.45
CA GLY A 994 -9.65 -7.27 -3.96
C GLY A 994 -8.28 -7.10 -4.63
N SER A 995 -8.15 -6.22 -5.62
CA SER A 995 -6.90 -5.94 -6.32
C SER A 995 -5.96 -5.09 -5.48
N ARG A 996 -4.64 -5.34 -5.56
CA ARG A 996 -3.63 -4.63 -4.74
C ARG A 996 -2.36 -4.33 -5.52
N LEU A 997 -1.74 -3.18 -5.25
CA LEU A 997 -0.35 -2.85 -5.58
C LEU A 997 0.47 -2.82 -4.28
N ILE A 998 1.45 -3.72 -4.15
CA ILE A 998 2.14 -4.00 -2.88
C ILE A 998 3.67 -3.90 -3.03
N ARG A 999 4.39 -3.43 -2.00
CA ARG A 999 5.87 -3.44 -1.93
C ARG A 999 6.55 -2.84 -3.16
N SER A 1000 6.03 -1.72 -3.65
CA SER A 1000 6.49 -1.12 -4.91
C SER A 1000 7.08 0.27 -4.67
N THR A 1001 8.01 0.69 -5.54
CA THR A 1001 8.86 1.86 -5.29
C THR A 1001 9.05 2.72 -6.53
N SER A 1002 8.86 4.03 -6.41
CA SER A 1002 9.32 5.01 -7.40
C SER A 1002 10.34 5.95 -6.76
N SER A 1003 11.24 6.50 -7.57
CA SER A 1003 12.27 7.46 -7.13
C SER A 1003 12.69 8.46 -8.22
N GLY A 1004 12.19 8.31 -9.46
CA GLY A 1004 12.36 9.30 -10.51
C GLY A 1004 11.34 10.44 -10.41
N THR A 1005 11.63 11.58 -11.04
CA THR A 1005 10.72 12.75 -11.05
C THR A 1005 9.44 12.44 -11.82
N VAL A 1006 8.28 12.75 -11.25
CA VAL A 1006 6.97 12.56 -11.90
C VAL A 1006 6.38 13.94 -12.23
N THR A 1007 6.21 14.24 -13.52
CA THR A 1007 5.74 15.54 -14.02
C THR A 1007 4.45 15.39 -14.82
N ALA A 1008 3.45 16.21 -14.50
CA ALA A 1008 2.13 16.20 -15.13
C ALA A 1008 1.49 17.60 -15.20
N GLU A 1009 0.54 17.76 -16.12
CA GLU A 1009 -0.41 18.88 -16.02
C GLU A 1009 -1.47 18.56 -14.95
N ALA A 1010 -2.15 17.42 -15.00
CA ALA A 1010 -3.21 17.07 -14.06
C ALA A 1010 -3.38 15.57 -13.79
N ILE A 1011 -3.84 15.21 -12.59
CA ILE A 1011 -4.00 13.81 -12.13
C ILE A 1011 -2.65 13.08 -12.07
N VAL A 1012 -1.94 13.28 -10.96
CA VAL A 1012 -0.57 12.80 -10.77
C VAL A 1012 -0.34 12.23 -9.38
N GLY A 1013 0.44 11.14 -9.31
CA GLY A 1013 0.98 10.68 -8.04
C GLY A 1013 2.35 10.03 -8.16
N GLY A 1014 3.16 10.13 -7.10
CA GLY A 1014 4.53 9.61 -7.09
C GLY A 1014 4.63 8.11 -7.42
N LEU A 1015 3.58 7.34 -7.12
CA LEU A 1015 3.42 5.94 -7.57
C LEU A 1015 2.34 5.79 -8.65
N ALA A 1016 1.16 6.41 -8.51
CA ALA A 1016 0.07 6.20 -9.45
C ALA A 1016 -0.76 7.46 -9.78
N GLY A 1017 -1.10 7.65 -11.06
CA GLY A 1017 -2.04 8.70 -11.47
C GLY A 1017 -3.47 8.38 -11.02
N HIS A 1018 -3.98 7.21 -11.42
CA HIS A 1018 -5.29 6.72 -10.99
C HIS A 1018 -5.32 5.22 -10.66
N LEU A 1019 -5.95 4.86 -9.54
CA LEU A 1019 -6.21 3.47 -9.11
C LEU A 1019 -7.69 3.31 -8.74
N GLU A 1020 -8.47 2.58 -9.54
CA GLU A 1020 -9.89 2.32 -9.32
C GLU A 1020 -10.11 0.86 -8.87
N ASN A 1021 -10.70 0.69 -7.67
CA ASN A 1021 -10.87 -0.59 -6.95
C ASN A 1021 -9.56 -1.36 -6.69
N ILE A 1022 -8.42 -0.66 -6.64
CA ILE A 1022 -7.10 -1.23 -6.35
C ILE A 1022 -6.53 -0.55 -5.11
N ALA A 1023 -6.21 -1.33 -4.08
CA ALA A 1023 -5.58 -0.81 -2.87
C ALA A 1023 -4.06 -0.64 -3.07
N LEU A 1024 -3.49 0.47 -2.61
CA LEU A 1024 -2.05 0.72 -2.58
C LEU A 1024 -1.50 0.40 -1.19
N VAL A 1025 -0.40 -0.37 -1.09
CA VAL A 1025 -0.05 -1.08 0.16
C VAL A 1025 1.47 -1.14 0.35
N SER A 1026 1.97 -0.80 1.53
CA SER A 1026 3.38 -0.99 1.96
C SER A 1026 4.40 -0.60 0.89
N SER A 1027 4.30 0.61 0.35
CA SER A 1027 5.05 1.09 -0.82
C SER A 1027 5.76 2.42 -0.52
N SER A 1028 6.67 2.88 -1.39
CA SER A 1028 7.46 4.10 -1.14
C SER A 1028 7.71 4.95 -2.38
N ASN A 1029 7.46 6.25 -2.29
CA ASN A 1029 7.76 7.26 -3.31
C ASN A 1029 9.19 7.81 -3.24
N LYS A 1030 10.01 7.35 -2.27
CA LYS A 1030 11.46 7.60 -2.08
C LYS A 1030 12.07 8.73 -2.92
N ASN A 1031 11.85 9.97 -2.49
CA ASN A 1031 12.42 11.21 -3.05
C ASN A 1031 11.99 11.53 -4.52
N ALA A 1032 10.90 10.94 -5.00
CA ALA A 1032 10.30 11.29 -6.30
C ALA A 1032 9.68 12.69 -6.26
N VAL A 1033 10.35 13.66 -6.90
CA VAL A 1033 9.83 15.04 -7.03
C VAL A 1033 8.54 15.03 -7.86
N LEU A 1034 7.49 15.64 -7.33
CA LEU A 1034 6.15 15.66 -7.92
C LEU A 1034 5.83 17.05 -8.51
N ASN A 1035 5.91 17.19 -9.83
CA ASN A 1035 5.63 18.45 -10.52
C ASN A 1035 4.22 18.43 -11.14
N ALA A 1036 3.28 19.17 -10.55
CA ALA A 1036 1.93 19.36 -11.07
C ALA A 1036 1.72 20.81 -11.55
N THR A 1037 1.32 21.03 -12.80
CA THR A 1037 1.35 22.37 -13.44
C THR A 1037 -0.01 22.93 -13.88
N GLY A 1038 -1.06 22.12 -13.94
CA GLY A 1038 -2.34 22.47 -14.57
C GLY A 1038 -3.56 21.77 -13.96
N PHE A 1039 -4.66 21.72 -14.72
CA PHE A 1039 -5.95 21.14 -14.31
C PHE A 1039 -6.72 20.62 -15.53
N ILE A 1040 -7.55 19.60 -15.34
CA ILE A 1040 -8.60 19.25 -16.31
C ILE A 1040 -9.89 20.03 -16.02
N LEU A 1041 -10.74 20.18 -17.04
CA LEU A 1041 -12.10 20.67 -16.88
C LEU A 1041 -13.07 19.47 -16.85
N THR A 1042 -13.87 19.37 -15.80
CA THR A 1042 -14.89 18.31 -15.63
C THR A 1042 -16.14 18.92 -15.05
N ASP A 1043 -17.30 18.71 -15.71
CA ASP A 1043 -18.60 19.28 -15.33
C ASP A 1043 -18.62 20.81 -15.17
N GLY A 1044 -17.70 21.51 -15.85
CA GLY A 1044 -17.49 22.96 -15.76
C GLY A 1044 -16.50 23.40 -14.68
N PHE A 1045 -16.10 22.51 -13.78
CA PHE A 1045 -15.14 22.77 -12.71
C PHE A 1045 -13.72 22.48 -13.16
N LYS A 1046 -12.76 23.29 -12.68
CA LYS A 1046 -11.33 22.96 -12.73
C LYS A 1046 -11.06 21.88 -11.69
N ARG A 1047 -10.41 20.79 -12.06
CA ARG A 1047 -9.98 19.73 -11.13
C ARG A 1047 -8.58 19.25 -11.52
N ALA A 1048 -7.70 19.17 -10.53
CA ALA A 1048 -6.53 18.30 -10.56
C ALA A 1048 -6.55 17.44 -9.29
N PHE A 1049 -5.89 16.29 -9.36
CA PHE A 1049 -5.71 15.39 -8.22
C PHE A 1049 -4.21 15.16 -8.07
N VAL A 1050 -3.61 15.62 -6.97
CA VAL A 1050 -2.16 15.63 -6.73
C VAL A 1050 -1.89 14.93 -5.41
N GLY A 1051 -1.13 13.84 -5.42
CA GLY A 1051 -0.75 13.15 -4.19
C GLY A 1051 0.68 12.60 -4.22
N GLY A 1052 1.39 12.65 -3.10
CA GLY A 1052 2.78 12.14 -3.02
C GLY A 1052 2.88 10.66 -3.41
N TYR A 1053 1.81 9.89 -3.22
CA TYR A 1053 1.68 8.50 -3.65
C TYR A 1053 0.70 8.32 -4.81
N VAL A 1054 -0.55 8.79 -4.67
CA VAL A 1054 -1.62 8.56 -5.66
C VAL A 1054 -2.40 9.83 -5.98
N GLY A 1055 -2.59 10.12 -7.27
CA GLY A 1055 -3.43 11.24 -7.70
C GLY A 1055 -4.87 11.02 -7.24
N ARG A 1056 -5.55 10.01 -7.81
CA ARG A 1056 -6.89 9.58 -7.37
C ARG A 1056 -6.91 8.07 -7.16
N GLY A 1057 -7.11 7.59 -5.94
CA GLY A 1057 -7.07 6.17 -5.58
C GLY A 1057 -8.38 5.60 -5.04
N TYR A 1058 -8.38 4.30 -4.75
CA TYR A 1058 -9.46 3.63 -4.02
C TYR A 1058 -9.19 3.71 -2.51
N SER A 1059 -8.14 3.04 -2.05
CA SER A 1059 -7.61 3.11 -0.68
C SER A 1059 -6.08 2.96 -0.66
N VAL A 1060 -5.45 3.39 0.44
CA VAL A 1060 -4.00 3.32 0.67
C VAL A 1060 -3.72 2.80 2.08
N SER A 1061 -2.72 1.93 2.26
CA SER A 1061 -2.20 1.53 3.57
C SER A 1061 -0.68 1.44 3.63
N ASP A 1062 -0.12 1.58 4.84
CA ASP A 1062 1.30 1.46 5.16
C ASP A 1062 2.21 2.36 4.28
N CYS A 1063 1.86 3.65 4.16
CA CYS A 1063 2.55 4.61 3.29
C CYS A 1063 3.00 5.87 4.04
N HIS A 1064 4.19 6.38 3.72
CA HIS A 1064 4.85 7.46 4.44
C HIS A 1064 5.44 8.49 3.46
N ASN A 1065 4.96 9.73 3.52
CA ASN A 1065 5.42 10.81 2.64
C ASN A 1065 6.44 11.72 3.35
N GLU A 1066 7.72 11.51 3.04
CA GLU A 1066 8.86 12.33 3.49
C GLU A 1066 9.11 13.57 2.60
N THR A 1067 8.35 13.76 1.51
CA THR A 1067 8.63 14.76 0.46
C THR A 1067 7.61 15.89 0.38
N ASP A 1068 8.09 17.14 0.37
CA ASP A 1068 7.26 18.33 0.21
C ASP A 1068 6.47 18.34 -1.11
N ILE A 1069 5.22 18.82 -1.07
CA ILE A 1069 4.32 18.93 -2.21
C ILE A 1069 3.95 20.40 -2.43
N THR A 1070 4.44 20.99 -3.52
CA THR A 1070 4.06 22.35 -3.95
C THR A 1070 3.18 22.29 -5.19
N TYR A 1071 2.02 22.95 -5.16
CA TYR A 1071 1.12 23.07 -6.31
C TYR A 1071 0.43 24.44 -6.37
N THR A 1072 0.60 25.14 -7.50
CA THR A 1072 0.13 26.53 -7.67
C THR A 1072 -1.18 26.67 -8.47
N GLY A 1073 -1.79 25.57 -8.89
CA GLY A 1073 -3.05 25.60 -9.66
C GLY A 1073 -4.29 25.81 -8.76
N ALA A 1074 -5.44 26.08 -9.40
CA ALA A 1074 -6.66 26.47 -8.70
C ALA A 1074 -7.76 25.39 -8.73
N GLY A 1075 -8.57 25.31 -7.68
CA GLY A 1075 -9.76 24.44 -7.63
C GLY A 1075 -9.48 22.93 -7.49
N SER A 1076 -8.28 22.57 -7.03
CA SER A 1076 -7.80 21.18 -7.08
C SER A 1076 -7.77 20.48 -5.73
N PHE A 1077 -7.62 19.16 -5.77
CA PHE A 1077 -7.44 18.26 -4.63
C PHE A 1077 -5.96 17.91 -4.47
N VAL A 1078 -5.37 18.19 -3.30
CA VAL A 1078 -3.93 18.01 -3.01
C VAL A 1078 -3.74 17.36 -1.64
N GLY A 1079 -2.90 16.34 -1.52
CA GLY A 1079 -2.53 15.80 -0.21
C GLY A 1079 -1.24 14.96 -0.19
N GLY A 1080 -0.66 14.77 1.01
CA GLY A 1080 0.66 14.16 1.18
C GLY A 1080 0.73 12.72 0.65
N ILE A 1081 -0.27 11.91 0.95
CA ILE A 1081 -0.40 10.55 0.38
C ILE A 1081 -1.25 10.59 -0.89
N ALA A 1082 -2.47 11.13 -0.81
CA ALA A 1082 -3.44 11.06 -1.89
C ALA A 1082 -4.07 12.40 -2.27
N GLY A 1083 -4.21 12.68 -3.56
CA GLY A 1083 -5.04 13.79 -4.02
C GLY A 1083 -6.52 13.53 -3.70
N CYS A 1084 -7.05 12.35 -4.06
CA CYS A 1084 -8.39 11.93 -3.69
C CYS A 1084 -8.51 10.42 -3.49
N LEU A 1085 -9.34 9.97 -2.54
CA LEU A 1085 -9.67 8.55 -2.30
C LEU A 1085 -11.18 8.27 -2.37
N ALA A 1086 -11.54 7.00 -2.55
CA ALA A 1086 -12.94 6.55 -2.64
C ALA A 1086 -13.39 5.68 -1.44
N SER A 1087 -12.46 5.09 -0.68
CA SER A 1087 -12.74 4.22 0.48
C SER A 1087 -11.96 4.58 1.75
N GLY A 1088 -10.93 5.44 1.65
CA GLY A 1088 -10.15 5.94 2.80
C GLY A 1088 -8.73 5.38 2.91
N ALA A 1089 -8.06 5.62 4.04
CA ALA A 1089 -6.63 5.36 4.26
C ALA A 1089 -6.37 4.77 5.66
N ASP A 1090 -5.32 3.95 5.78
CA ASP A 1090 -4.98 3.19 6.99
C ASP A 1090 -3.46 3.20 7.25
N SER A 1091 -2.99 3.32 8.49
CA SER A 1091 -1.58 3.18 8.85
C SER A 1091 -0.65 4.06 7.99
N CYS A 1092 -0.92 5.37 7.89
CA CYS A 1092 -0.23 6.28 6.96
C CYS A 1092 0.22 7.61 7.60
N THR A 1093 1.41 8.09 7.19
CA THR A 1093 2.08 9.24 7.82
C THR A 1093 2.57 10.27 6.79
N ASN A 1094 2.39 11.57 7.04
CA ASN A 1094 2.95 12.65 6.21
C ASN A 1094 3.84 13.61 7.01
N ASP A 1095 5.10 13.75 6.58
CA ASP A 1095 6.11 14.63 7.18
C ASP A 1095 6.46 15.81 6.27
N GLY A 1096 6.27 15.66 4.94
CA GLY A 1096 6.53 16.72 3.96
C GLY A 1096 5.53 17.88 4.01
N GLU A 1097 6.01 19.10 3.78
CA GLU A 1097 5.18 20.32 3.75
C GLU A 1097 4.26 20.34 2.52
N ILE A 1098 3.00 20.75 2.68
CA ILE A 1098 2.02 20.84 1.60
C ILE A 1098 1.65 22.30 1.34
N THR A 1099 2.25 22.89 0.30
CA THR A 1099 1.98 24.27 -0.12
C THR A 1099 1.11 24.29 -1.39
N ALA A 1100 -0.18 24.57 -1.20
CA ALA A 1100 -1.24 24.52 -2.22
C ALA A 1100 -2.15 25.77 -2.18
N THR A 1101 -1.56 26.97 -2.15
CA THR A 1101 -2.17 28.29 -1.86
C THR A 1101 -3.33 28.75 -2.77
N SER A 1102 -3.73 27.96 -3.76
CA SER A 1102 -4.86 28.24 -4.67
C SER A 1102 -5.87 27.08 -4.76
N SER A 1103 -5.60 25.96 -4.09
CA SER A 1103 -6.44 24.76 -4.09
C SER A 1103 -7.62 24.85 -3.12
N VAL A 1104 -8.64 24.04 -3.41
CA VAL A 1104 -9.96 24.08 -2.75
C VAL A 1104 -10.23 22.84 -1.90
N PHE A 1105 -9.34 21.84 -1.97
CA PHE A 1105 -9.34 20.65 -1.12
C PHE A 1105 -7.88 20.25 -0.84
N VAL A 1106 -7.38 20.55 0.37
CA VAL A 1106 -5.97 20.37 0.73
C VAL A 1106 -5.89 19.66 2.09
N GLY A 1107 -5.17 18.53 2.18
CA GLY A 1107 -4.98 17.88 3.49
C GLY A 1107 -3.74 17.02 3.63
N GLY A 1108 -3.25 16.88 4.87
CA GLY A 1108 -1.99 16.23 5.20
C GLY A 1108 -1.84 14.83 4.61
N ILE A 1109 -2.87 14.00 4.75
CA ILE A 1109 -2.89 12.65 4.16
C ILE A 1109 -3.65 12.66 2.83
N VAL A 1110 -4.85 13.27 2.79
CA VAL A 1110 -5.77 13.18 1.64
C VAL A 1110 -6.36 14.54 1.29
N GLY A 1111 -6.29 14.93 0.01
CA GLY A 1111 -6.94 16.15 -0.49
C GLY A 1111 -8.46 16.09 -0.36
N GLY A 1112 -9.11 15.03 -0.85
CA GLY A 1112 -10.53 14.80 -0.55
C GLY A 1112 -11.13 13.43 -0.88
N VAL A 1113 -12.36 13.19 -0.42
CA VAL A 1113 -13.14 11.98 -0.72
C VAL A 1113 -14.21 12.27 -1.78
N LEU A 1114 -14.27 11.42 -2.81
CA LEU A 1114 -15.30 11.46 -3.86
C LEU A 1114 -15.90 10.07 -4.10
N GLY A 1115 -17.09 9.79 -3.55
CA GLY A 1115 -17.76 8.49 -3.70
C GLY A 1115 -19.21 8.45 -3.18
N GLU A 1116 -19.93 7.38 -3.53
CA GLU A 1116 -21.30 7.08 -3.05
C GLU A 1116 -21.34 6.34 -1.70
N TRP A 1117 -20.22 6.19 -1.01
CA TRP A 1117 -20.06 5.29 0.12
C TRP A 1117 -19.36 5.98 1.31
N GLY A 1118 -19.48 5.36 2.48
CA GLY A 1118 -18.65 5.70 3.63
C GLY A 1118 -17.17 5.40 3.42
N ALA A 1119 -16.30 6.04 4.20
CA ALA A 1119 -14.85 5.89 4.13
C ALA A 1119 -14.22 5.80 5.53
N SER A 1120 -13.12 5.05 5.65
CA SER A 1120 -12.42 4.81 6.92
C SER A 1120 -11.03 5.45 6.92
N PHE A 1121 -10.68 6.09 8.02
CA PHE A 1121 -9.42 6.77 8.25
C PHE A 1121 -8.89 6.30 9.60
N THR A 1122 -7.83 5.48 9.57
CA THR A 1122 -7.36 4.69 10.72
C THR A 1122 -5.84 4.78 10.87
N ASP A 1123 -5.30 5.00 12.07
CA ASP A 1123 -3.85 5.13 12.34
C ASP A 1123 -3.17 6.12 11.36
N LEU A 1124 -3.58 7.39 11.44
CA LEU A 1124 -3.10 8.44 10.52
C LEU A 1124 -2.40 9.56 11.27
N THR A 1125 -1.18 9.89 10.83
CA THR A 1125 -0.34 10.91 11.48
C THR A 1125 0.14 11.97 10.47
N ASN A 1126 -0.09 13.26 10.76
CA ASN A 1126 0.46 14.36 9.97
C ASN A 1126 1.36 15.29 10.81
N HIS A 1127 2.65 15.29 10.43
CA HIS A 1127 3.74 16.13 10.95
C HIS A 1127 4.13 17.26 9.98
N GLY A 1128 3.83 17.12 8.68
CA GLY A 1128 4.10 18.14 7.66
C GLY A 1128 3.08 19.30 7.69
N ALA A 1129 3.56 20.54 7.71
CA ALA A 1129 2.70 21.73 7.75
C ALA A 1129 1.91 21.92 6.43
N ILE A 1130 0.72 22.49 6.52
CA ILE A 1130 -0.24 22.54 5.41
C ILE A 1130 -0.70 23.98 5.15
N THR A 1131 -0.57 24.45 3.90
CA THR A 1131 -1.10 25.75 3.46
C THR A 1131 -2.00 25.58 2.23
N GLY A 1132 -3.29 25.89 2.36
CA GLY A 1132 -4.27 25.88 1.27
C GLY A 1132 -5.01 27.21 1.09
N ASN A 1133 -6.11 27.21 0.34
CA ASN A 1133 -7.01 28.37 0.20
C ASN A 1133 -8.42 28.07 0.73
N GLU A 1134 -9.08 27.02 0.22
CA GLU A 1134 -10.37 26.54 0.74
C GLU A 1134 -10.28 25.05 1.10
N SER A 1135 -11.13 24.58 2.01
CA SER A 1135 -11.23 23.20 2.52
C SER A 1135 -9.86 22.61 2.88
N VAL A 1136 -9.28 23.15 3.95
CA VAL A 1136 -7.93 22.79 4.40
C VAL A 1136 -8.02 22.00 5.71
N GLY A 1137 -7.50 20.77 5.73
CA GLY A 1137 -7.61 19.85 6.86
C GLY A 1137 -6.28 19.22 7.26
N GLY A 1138 -6.00 19.09 8.55
CA GLY A 1138 -4.76 18.42 9.03
C GLY A 1138 -4.57 17.01 8.46
N ILE A 1139 -5.67 16.27 8.27
CA ILE A 1139 -5.66 14.93 7.63
C ILE A 1139 -6.37 14.95 6.28
N LEU A 1140 -7.57 15.55 6.22
CA LEU A 1140 -8.48 15.45 5.07
C LEU A 1140 -8.99 16.83 4.63
N GLY A 1141 -8.65 17.29 3.43
CA GLY A 1141 -9.13 18.59 2.93
C GLY A 1141 -10.66 18.66 2.86
N GLY A 1142 -11.31 17.63 2.32
CA GLY A 1142 -12.76 17.50 2.47
C GLY A 1142 -13.43 16.26 1.91
N ILE A 1143 -14.74 16.19 2.08
CA ILE A 1143 -15.63 15.15 1.54
C ILE A 1143 -16.67 15.84 0.65
N GLU A 1144 -16.75 15.47 -0.63
CA GLU A 1144 -17.87 15.83 -1.51
C GLU A 1144 -18.57 14.53 -1.97
N SER A 1145 -19.70 14.20 -1.36
CA SER A 1145 -20.51 13.03 -1.77
C SER A 1145 -21.79 13.45 -2.47
N GLY A 1146 -22.00 12.95 -3.68
CA GLY A 1146 -23.28 13.03 -4.40
C GLY A 1146 -24.04 11.72 -4.26
N ALA A 1147 -25.00 11.66 -3.34
CA ALA A 1147 -25.80 10.48 -3.09
C ALA A 1147 -26.91 10.32 -4.13
N ASP A 1148 -26.58 9.63 -5.23
CA ASP A 1148 -27.47 9.34 -6.36
C ASP A 1148 -28.29 8.03 -6.18
N ARG A 1149 -28.57 7.61 -4.93
CA ARG A 1149 -29.30 6.37 -4.59
C ARG A 1149 -30.75 6.62 -4.13
N THR A 1150 -31.53 5.54 -3.97
CA THR A 1150 -32.93 5.58 -3.54
C THR A 1150 -33.18 4.61 -2.39
N GLY A 1151 -33.57 5.14 -1.22
CA GLY A 1151 -33.81 4.37 0.00
C GLY A 1151 -33.10 4.98 1.21
N ASP A 1152 -33.44 4.49 2.39
CA ASP A 1152 -32.89 4.94 3.67
C ASP A 1152 -31.48 4.34 3.89
N HIS A 1153 -30.49 4.90 3.20
CA HIS A 1153 -29.09 4.47 3.31
C HIS A 1153 -28.37 5.19 4.47
N VAL A 1154 -27.46 4.46 5.11
CA VAL A 1154 -26.55 4.96 6.15
C VAL A 1154 -25.15 5.12 5.53
N TYR A 1155 -24.58 6.32 5.64
CA TYR A 1155 -23.25 6.68 5.16
C TYR A 1155 -22.32 6.83 6.37
N GLN A 1156 -21.39 5.90 6.57
CA GLN A 1156 -20.50 5.92 7.75
C GLN A 1156 -19.09 6.40 7.40
N PHE A 1157 -18.66 7.48 8.03
CA PHE A 1157 -17.28 7.95 8.01
C PHE A 1157 -16.63 7.62 9.35
N ILE A 1158 -15.45 7.01 9.34
CA ILE A 1158 -14.73 6.58 10.54
C ILE A 1158 -13.38 7.30 10.59
N PHE A 1159 -13.08 7.90 11.73
CA PHE A 1159 -11.78 8.46 12.08
C PHE A 1159 -11.35 7.81 13.40
N ASP A 1160 -10.24 7.07 13.41
CA ASP A 1160 -9.81 6.25 14.55
C ASP A 1160 -8.27 6.28 14.67
N ASP A 1161 -7.77 6.48 15.89
CA ASP A 1161 -6.39 6.84 16.24
C ASP A 1161 -5.72 7.82 15.25
N ILE A 1162 -6.00 9.11 15.42
CA ILE A 1162 -5.57 10.16 14.51
C ILE A 1162 -4.70 11.19 15.22
N LEU A 1163 -3.58 11.56 14.59
CA LEU A 1163 -2.66 12.61 15.07
C LEU A 1163 -2.41 13.66 13.99
N ASN A 1164 -2.64 14.94 14.31
CA ASN A 1164 -2.08 16.08 13.57
C ASN A 1164 -1.43 17.06 14.55
N ASP A 1165 -0.10 17.07 14.61
CA ASP A 1165 0.67 18.05 15.38
C ASP A 1165 1.26 19.18 14.51
N ALA A 1166 1.07 19.11 13.19
CA ALA A 1166 1.48 20.14 12.24
C ALA A 1166 0.50 21.32 12.12
N ASP A 1167 1.01 22.50 11.78
CA ASP A 1167 0.22 23.71 11.55
C ASP A 1167 -0.63 23.61 10.28
N VAL A 1168 -1.86 24.15 10.33
CA VAL A 1168 -2.85 24.07 9.24
C VAL A 1168 -3.35 25.48 8.90
N SER A 1169 -3.01 25.98 7.71
CA SER A 1169 -3.28 27.34 7.26
C SER A 1169 -4.21 27.39 6.03
N GLY A 1170 -5.25 28.23 6.08
CA GLY A 1170 -6.16 28.43 4.95
C GLY A 1170 -6.89 29.77 4.96
N ALA A 1171 -7.73 30.03 3.95
CA ALA A 1171 -8.56 31.22 3.89
C ALA A 1171 -10.03 30.94 4.28
N ASN A 1172 -10.61 29.80 3.90
CA ASN A 1172 -11.98 29.43 4.27
C ASN A 1172 -12.10 27.92 4.53
N PHE A 1173 -12.99 27.53 5.45
CA PHE A 1173 -13.29 26.13 5.79
C PHE A 1173 -12.03 25.34 6.15
N THR A 1174 -11.37 25.78 7.22
CA THR A 1174 -10.13 25.18 7.73
C THR A 1174 -10.39 24.55 9.09
N GLY A 1175 -9.81 23.37 9.34
CA GLY A 1175 -9.88 22.67 10.62
C GLY A 1175 -8.71 21.70 10.81
N GLY A 1176 -8.34 21.43 12.05
CA GLY A 1176 -7.14 20.63 12.36
C GLY A 1176 -7.27 19.13 12.08
N LEU A 1177 -8.48 18.61 11.83
CA LEU A 1177 -8.72 17.28 11.27
C LEU A 1177 -9.17 17.39 9.81
N MET A 1178 -10.24 18.16 9.56
CA MET A 1178 -10.89 18.23 8.26
C MET A 1178 -11.28 19.67 7.88
N GLY A 1179 -11.10 20.03 6.60
CA GLY A 1179 -11.56 21.32 6.08
C GLY A 1179 -13.09 21.39 5.92
N LYS A 1180 -13.65 20.59 5.01
CA LYS A 1180 -15.06 20.73 4.57
C LYS A 1180 -15.74 19.39 4.28
N MET A 1181 -16.94 19.16 4.83
CA MET A 1181 -17.79 18.02 4.47
C MET A 1181 -19.10 18.49 3.83
N VAL A 1182 -19.41 18.02 2.63
CA VAL A 1182 -20.69 18.28 1.93
C VAL A 1182 -21.26 16.97 1.37
N ILE A 1183 -22.53 16.69 1.70
CA ILE A 1183 -23.25 15.50 1.23
C ILE A 1183 -24.57 15.94 0.60
N ASP A 1184 -24.67 15.79 -0.73
CA ASP A 1184 -25.82 16.15 -1.55
C ASP A 1184 -26.66 14.92 -1.91
N PHE A 1185 -27.86 14.81 -1.34
CA PHE A 1185 -28.88 13.81 -1.70
C PHE A 1185 -29.71 14.31 -2.89
N LYS A 1186 -29.45 13.76 -4.08
CA LYS A 1186 -29.90 14.33 -5.37
C LYS A 1186 -31.24 13.80 -5.90
N ARG A 1187 -31.80 12.73 -5.32
CA ARG A 1187 -33.04 12.10 -5.81
C ARG A 1187 -34.26 12.46 -4.97
N ASN A 1188 -35.37 12.73 -5.67
CA ASN A 1188 -36.69 12.93 -5.05
C ASN A 1188 -37.28 11.61 -4.55
N GLY A 1189 -37.81 11.62 -3.32
CA GLY A 1189 -38.56 10.53 -2.70
C GLY A 1189 -38.62 10.69 -1.17
N PRO A 1190 -39.58 10.04 -0.49
CA PRO A 1190 -39.85 10.25 0.94
C PRO A 1190 -38.88 9.48 1.85
N TRP A 1191 -37.58 9.64 1.61
CA TRP A 1191 -36.49 8.93 2.28
C TRP A 1191 -35.90 9.75 3.44
N ASN A 1192 -35.28 9.05 4.39
CA ASN A 1192 -34.60 9.59 5.56
C ASN A 1192 -33.15 9.09 5.60
N PRO A 1193 -32.25 9.59 4.73
CA PRO A 1193 -30.85 9.17 4.74
C PRO A 1193 -30.15 9.58 6.05
N GLN A 1194 -29.23 8.75 6.51
CA GLN A 1194 -28.40 9.00 7.68
C GLN A 1194 -26.93 9.08 7.32
N VAL A 1195 -26.22 10.00 7.95
CA VAL A 1195 -24.75 10.07 7.95
C VAL A 1195 -24.28 9.84 9.37
N ILE A 1196 -23.31 8.96 9.56
CA ILE A 1196 -22.67 8.70 10.85
C ILE A 1196 -21.20 9.07 10.72
N VAL A 1197 -20.70 9.94 11.59
CA VAL A 1197 -19.28 10.29 11.67
C VAL A 1197 -18.74 9.81 13.01
N THR A 1198 -18.07 8.66 13.00
CA THR A 1198 -17.43 8.08 14.18
C THR A 1198 -16.02 8.67 14.32
N MET A 1199 -15.67 9.12 15.53
CA MET A 1199 -14.39 9.74 15.87
C MET A 1199 -13.86 9.15 17.17
N THR A 1200 -12.69 8.51 17.11
CA THR A 1200 -12.07 7.84 18.26
C THR A 1200 -10.60 8.24 18.39
N ASP A 1201 -10.18 8.59 19.61
CA ASP A 1201 -8.78 8.91 19.97
C ASP A 1201 -8.12 9.97 19.05
N ILE A 1202 -8.85 11.05 18.74
CA ILE A 1202 -8.41 12.14 17.84
C ILE A 1202 -7.55 13.18 18.59
N ARG A 1203 -6.32 13.38 18.12
CA ARG A 1203 -5.33 14.31 18.69
C ARG A 1203 -4.92 15.36 17.66
N VAL A 1204 -5.19 16.63 17.95
CA VAL A 1204 -4.89 17.78 17.09
C VAL A 1204 -4.20 18.87 17.92
N SER A 1205 -2.91 19.13 17.66
CA SER A 1205 -2.07 20.02 18.49
C SER A 1205 -1.23 21.06 17.74
N GLY A 1206 -1.23 21.06 16.41
CA GLY A 1206 -0.65 22.16 15.61
C GLY A 1206 -1.60 23.34 15.47
N ASP A 1207 -1.08 24.53 15.14
CA ASP A 1207 -1.87 25.76 15.10
C ASP A 1207 -2.77 25.84 13.85
N VAL A 1208 -4.07 26.04 14.06
CA VAL A 1208 -5.07 26.20 12.98
C VAL A 1208 -5.25 27.69 12.64
N THR A 1209 -4.64 28.14 11.55
CA THR A 1209 -4.62 29.54 11.11
C THR A 1209 -5.61 29.79 9.97
N VAL A 1210 -6.45 30.83 10.10
CA VAL A 1210 -7.38 31.24 9.02
C VAL A 1210 -7.30 32.72 8.70
N THR A 1211 -7.26 33.03 7.40
CA THR A 1211 -7.04 34.40 6.89
C THR A 1211 -8.25 35.05 6.20
N GLY A 1212 -9.34 34.31 5.96
CA GLY A 1212 -10.54 34.80 5.28
C GLY A 1212 -11.73 35.09 6.22
N THR A 1213 -12.93 35.13 5.64
CA THR A 1213 -14.15 35.66 6.31
C THR A 1213 -15.19 34.61 6.68
N THR A 1214 -14.97 33.35 6.34
CA THR A 1214 -15.94 32.25 6.55
C THR A 1214 -15.35 31.26 7.56
N ALA A 1215 -16.13 30.95 8.61
CA ALA A 1215 -15.61 30.59 9.92
C ALA A 1215 -14.73 29.32 10.00
N VAL A 1216 -13.98 29.25 11.11
CA VAL A 1216 -13.03 28.20 11.50
C VAL A 1216 -13.70 27.21 12.45
N GLY A 1217 -13.33 25.93 12.40
CA GLY A 1217 -13.58 24.97 13.47
C GLY A 1217 -12.28 24.33 13.94
N TYR A 1218 -12.19 23.93 15.21
CA TYR A 1218 -10.98 23.29 15.73
C TYR A 1218 -10.76 21.92 15.07
N LEU A 1219 -11.82 21.10 14.95
CA LEU A 1219 -11.74 19.78 14.32
C LEU A 1219 -12.18 19.80 12.85
N ILE A 1220 -13.45 20.13 12.58
CA ILE A 1220 -14.00 20.28 11.22
C ILE A 1220 -14.30 21.76 10.93
N GLY A 1221 -13.74 22.31 9.85
CA GLY A 1221 -13.98 23.70 9.45
C GLY A 1221 -15.44 23.98 9.05
N TYR A 1222 -16.05 23.12 8.25
CA TYR A 1222 -17.46 23.24 7.80
C TYR A 1222 -18.09 21.87 7.53
N ALA A 1223 -19.38 21.72 7.86
CA ALA A 1223 -20.17 20.55 7.47
C ALA A 1223 -21.54 20.96 6.90
N GLU A 1224 -22.04 20.19 5.92
CA GLU A 1224 -23.36 20.35 5.31
C GLU A 1224 -23.95 19.03 4.79
N ALA A 1225 -25.26 18.83 5.01
CA ALA A 1225 -26.04 17.75 4.42
C ALA A 1225 -27.30 18.32 3.75
N LYS A 1226 -27.38 18.20 2.42
CA LYS A 1226 -28.42 18.82 1.58
C LYS A 1226 -29.31 17.77 0.93
N CYS A 1227 -30.63 17.90 1.06
CA CYS A 1227 -31.58 17.22 0.18
C CYS A 1227 -32.03 18.15 -0.94
N GLN A 1228 -31.72 17.81 -2.19
CA GLN A 1228 -32.15 18.56 -3.38
C GLN A 1228 -33.56 18.13 -3.86
N GLY A 1229 -34.44 17.78 -2.93
CA GLY A 1229 -35.73 17.15 -3.25
C GLY A 1229 -36.59 16.83 -2.03
N THR A 1230 -37.64 16.02 -2.23
CA THR A 1230 -38.68 15.72 -1.23
C THR A 1230 -38.30 14.70 -0.14
N CYS A 1231 -37.04 14.69 0.33
CA CYS A 1231 -36.68 13.91 1.52
C CYS A 1231 -37.31 14.56 2.76
N ASN A 1232 -37.64 13.79 3.82
CA ASN A 1232 -38.30 14.39 4.98
C ASN A 1232 -37.29 15.08 5.92
N ALA A 1233 -36.12 14.46 6.10
CA ALA A 1233 -34.93 15.03 6.73
C ALA A 1233 -33.70 14.19 6.35
N ALA A 1234 -32.52 14.82 6.32
CA ALA A 1234 -31.23 14.11 6.39
C ALA A 1234 -30.68 14.29 7.80
N LEU A 1235 -30.29 13.19 8.46
CA LEU A 1235 -29.71 13.23 9.81
C LEU A 1235 -28.20 13.00 9.72
N VAL A 1236 -27.41 13.83 10.40
CA VAL A 1236 -25.98 13.61 10.60
C VAL A 1236 -25.70 13.43 12.09
N THR A 1237 -25.18 12.26 12.45
CA THR A 1237 -24.87 11.87 13.83
C THR A 1237 -23.36 11.80 14.01
N TYR A 1238 -22.80 12.66 14.86
CA TYR A 1238 -21.41 12.55 15.30
C TYR A 1238 -21.32 11.61 16.51
N GLN A 1239 -20.31 10.75 16.55
CA GLN A 1239 -20.06 9.82 17.65
C GLN A 1239 -18.60 9.95 18.08
N ALA A 1240 -18.36 10.67 19.18
CA ALA A 1240 -17.02 10.98 19.69
C ALA A 1240 -16.70 10.12 20.93
N THR A 1241 -15.58 9.39 20.90
CA THR A 1241 -15.10 8.53 22.00
C THR A 1241 -13.57 8.55 22.16
N GLY A 1242 -13.04 8.05 23.28
CA GLY A 1242 -11.60 7.97 23.52
C GLY A 1242 -10.98 9.31 23.94
N ARG A 1243 -9.67 9.45 23.68
CA ARG A 1243 -8.84 10.59 24.10
C ARG A 1243 -8.86 11.72 23.08
N PHE A 1244 -9.57 12.79 23.43
CA PHE A 1244 -9.40 14.11 22.83
C PHE A 1244 -8.44 14.96 23.69
N ASN A 1245 -8.03 16.14 23.19
CA ASN A 1245 -7.11 17.04 23.90
C ASN A 1245 -7.77 17.74 25.10
N GLY A 1246 -7.89 17.01 26.22
CA GLY A 1246 -8.29 17.49 27.54
C GLY A 1246 -9.78 17.32 27.87
N LEU A 1247 -10.67 17.51 26.90
CA LEU A 1247 -12.12 17.36 27.04
C LEU A 1247 -12.74 16.71 25.79
N VAL A 1248 -13.89 16.05 25.95
CA VAL A 1248 -14.74 15.67 24.80
C VAL A 1248 -15.27 16.97 24.17
N PRO A 1249 -15.05 17.23 22.87
CA PRO A 1249 -15.43 18.49 22.24
C PRO A 1249 -16.94 18.69 22.25
N THR A 1250 -17.37 19.90 22.57
CA THR A 1250 -18.77 20.32 22.42
C THR A 1250 -19.16 20.37 20.94
N ALA A 1251 -20.46 20.40 20.65
CA ALA A 1251 -20.98 20.47 19.28
C ALA A 1251 -20.44 21.65 18.45
N GLN A 1252 -20.02 22.76 19.09
CA GLN A 1252 -19.43 23.92 18.41
C GLN A 1252 -17.90 23.81 18.21
N GLU A 1253 -17.21 22.97 18.99
CA GLU A 1253 -15.76 22.71 18.81
C GLU A 1253 -15.53 21.62 17.75
N LEU A 1254 -16.50 20.71 17.62
CA LEU A 1254 -16.55 19.66 16.59
C LEU A 1254 -16.71 20.23 15.17
N VAL A 1255 -17.60 21.21 14.97
CA VAL A 1255 -17.88 21.82 13.65
C VAL A 1255 -18.00 23.35 13.77
N GLY A 1256 -17.14 24.09 13.06
CA GLY A 1256 -17.09 25.55 13.13
C GLY A 1256 -18.30 26.30 12.55
N TYR A 1257 -19.01 25.70 11.58
CA TYR A 1257 -20.26 26.22 11.04
C TYR A 1257 -21.14 25.08 10.50
N THR A 1258 -22.45 25.14 10.80
CA THR A 1258 -23.47 24.18 10.36
C THR A 1258 -24.65 24.88 9.74
N ASP A 1259 -25.10 24.43 8.57
CA ASP A 1259 -26.40 24.83 7.98
C ASP A 1259 -27.31 23.60 7.85
N GLY A 1260 -28.57 23.74 8.27
CA GLY A 1260 -29.58 22.67 8.21
C GLY A 1260 -29.49 21.51 9.23
N PHE A 1261 -28.56 21.53 10.20
CA PHE A 1261 -28.42 20.44 11.18
C PHE A 1261 -29.30 20.60 12.42
N THR A 1262 -29.84 19.47 12.90
CA THR A 1262 -30.04 19.23 14.34
C THR A 1262 -28.96 18.29 14.83
N VAL A 1263 -28.11 18.76 15.75
CA VAL A 1263 -27.19 17.90 16.53
C VAL A 1263 -27.97 17.37 17.74
N PRO A 1264 -28.11 16.05 17.92
CA PRO A 1264 -28.72 15.44 19.11
C PRO A 1264 -27.82 15.48 20.35
#